data_AF-A0AAC8YGH7-F1
#
_entry.id   AF-A0AAC8YGH7-F1
#
_cell.length_a   1.000
_cell.length_b   1.000
_cell.length_c   1.000
_cell.angle_alpha   90.00
_cell.angle_beta   90.00
_cell.angle_gamma   90.00
#
_symmetry.space_group_name_H-M   'P 1'
#
loop_
_entity.id
_entity.type
_entity.pdbx_description
1 polymer ?
#
loop_
_entity_poly.entity_id
_entity_poly.type
_entity_poly.pdbx_seq_one_letter_code
_entity_poly.pdbx_strand_id
1 'polypeptide(L)'
;MRPLRRGRVLAAATAAAMAGTALVTTPAASAAPQTQNDTPVVGAEALSFGAGVAGPMDLTGEGGLDWLHPTGSGVEQKNTDHHALTLAALDPSLKVSTLGDSPVRMSWSDGTAAASNSGTTDGAVYNNEEIGTGDVSSQKIGYTLTIAPADTTRRLTVVTGTWQADSTLTVSGTDGGKAVYTKKVSTQGNAEAKRYTVTIAAGQGASVTAKVMKTYHKAGNVSLMAATLADTAVSPALSFAPTPESMNLTKEGDVDWLHLTGATVNRSADGDGSLQFSKRDADGTISKQSDNPVTYSWTNGTPTATQTGTRGGGVFNTRGGDDFTKPWGWNLTVAKASTDRTLRFVAGVYQSSATVSVTLDDGRPAAATTMVIGAAASSKLFTVQIPAGHSATVSAQLANKTKTTGNVTLAGATLSAAGMPAELSRLIAQVDDADITDADEFTTAQLATEEAAAKAAENGSAEAVATAYTRLSAAFTAAQNAAGEAKYTYSSNAGLTSSFGWEGDKDAPIAFIDGSYRLRDQNNAMITFGVPDIPGKIKWYNAEGYLPSFISEYSKNGLDITVQSFSDEATVDGNRYEIAYSRMTVHNSGSAAATLPKVSRKLIGLTASASQTSVAPGATVTRDYAVGADRFGGSYAWPSDEKIAALGSFDTHYAHMRSYWNQRVSKIAQITALPDKRLIDAYKAGYIYTLIIRDDVDGQKQLHVGENGYDKMYDHDTIGIVSTLLTMGDFSYAKDYLATLPAQLQYQDAKWKYSAPYAIYLQRTGDSAFVKEHFDTIKANTHTITTDREDGGAGVMKITNAIDSNGHWTVDNWSALYGLSTYRYVATTLGQTSEADWAKAEYDSLLKATSAKITETQKAKNLSYIPMAVDQANEDGPRKDPRDANWASMFLFGGWGWGSYLYGMPQASSMLTQIDQTYAYGIDRRKDVSDSPYNFGGYPHGYYSSAYNAGYGSAALRGEKYRDIGIKAYQFMIDHSQSGPFGWWEGVDYPKDTSPWNISHAAGGGGSNQHMWGQAMGSNVLWDSLVSLKSDGSVIIGRGVPSEWVASGKNVAVSNVPVSNGGRIGYSLSTSGSTVTVKLTGDRGKVTATSIELAAARNNISHLALKGAGSSLAGIDLAGGRIRVPKGTSEVTITLGKPAAWSASTVYNVGDVVSSGGSTWQAGWWTRGEKPGSTATGAWQEMRADSDGVAVWTASRVFTAGEVATHDGITYRAKWWTRNQAPGSPSGPWEVLK
;
A
#
# COMPACT_ATOMS: atom_id res chain seq x y z
N MET A 1 -62.90 24.62 -21.74
CA MET A 1 -63.90 23.96 -22.60
C MET A 1 -63.78 22.45 -22.42
N ARG A 2 -64.90 21.77 -22.15
CA ARG A 2 -65.06 20.29 -22.15
C ARG A 2 -65.79 19.91 -23.47
N PRO A 3 -66.03 18.62 -23.85
CA PRO A 3 -65.55 17.31 -23.33
C PRO A 3 -65.32 16.20 -24.42
N LEU A 4 -65.18 14.93 -23.98
CA LEU A 4 -65.65 13.63 -24.55
C LEU A 4 -64.54 12.64 -25.00
N ARG A 5 -64.55 11.31 -24.73
CA ARG A 5 -65.32 10.37 -23.88
C ARG A 5 -64.74 8.94 -24.08
N ARG A 6 -65.12 8.00 -23.18
CA ARG A 6 -65.04 6.51 -23.16
C ARG A 6 -63.90 5.96 -22.28
N GLY A 7 -64.09 5.01 -21.35
CA GLY A 7 -65.24 4.24 -20.86
C GLY A 7 -64.75 3.27 -19.75
N ARG A 8 -65.58 3.05 -18.71
CA ARG A 8 -65.30 2.34 -17.43
C ARG A 8 -65.77 0.88 -17.42
N VAL A 9 -65.22 0.06 -16.49
CA VAL A 9 -65.93 -0.80 -15.50
C VAL A 9 -65.05 -0.86 -14.22
N LEU A 10 -65.36 -0.13 -13.13
CA LEU A 10 -66.08 -0.48 -11.89
C LEU A 10 -65.42 -1.60 -11.04
N ALA A 11 -65.26 -1.50 -9.71
CA ALA A 11 -66.03 -0.75 -8.72
C ALA A 11 -65.20 -0.35 -7.47
N ALA A 12 -65.66 0.71 -6.81
CA ALA A 12 -65.18 1.26 -5.54
C ALA A 12 -66.21 1.00 -4.44
N ALA A 13 -65.80 1.07 -3.17
CA ALA A 13 -66.70 1.43 -2.08
C ALA A 13 -65.96 2.16 -0.95
N THR A 14 -66.61 3.21 -0.48
CA THR A 14 -66.14 4.31 0.37
C THR A 14 -66.49 4.07 1.84
N ALA A 15 -65.88 4.89 2.69
CA ALA A 15 -65.85 4.86 4.14
C ALA A 15 -67.12 5.35 4.88
N ALA A 16 -67.08 5.04 6.19
CA ALA A 16 -67.54 5.81 7.37
C ALA A 16 -68.94 5.55 7.96
N ALA A 17 -68.98 5.06 9.21
CA ALA A 17 -69.47 5.78 10.41
C ALA A 17 -69.45 4.87 11.67
N MET A 18 -69.29 5.51 12.84
CA MET A 18 -68.97 4.92 14.15
C MET A 18 -70.18 4.41 14.98
N ALA A 19 -69.82 3.61 16.00
CA ALA A 19 -70.39 3.49 17.36
C ALA A 19 -71.11 2.16 17.69
N GLY A 20 -70.67 1.50 18.78
CA GLY A 20 -71.39 0.40 19.41
C GLY A 20 -70.49 -0.58 20.18
N THR A 21 -70.48 -0.45 21.51
CA THR A 21 -69.89 -1.34 22.52
C THR A 21 -70.39 -2.80 22.44
N ALA A 22 -69.51 -3.81 22.56
CA ALA A 22 -69.75 -5.05 23.33
C ALA A 22 -68.54 -6.01 23.31
N LEU A 23 -68.04 -6.30 24.52
CA LEU A 23 -67.63 -7.61 25.04
C LEU A 23 -66.97 -8.66 24.13
N VAL A 24 -65.68 -8.85 24.43
CA VAL A 24 -64.91 -10.11 24.50
C VAL A 24 -65.62 -11.35 23.96
N THR A 25 -65.24 -11.74 22.75
CA THR A 25 -65.01 -13.15 22.39
C THR A 25 -63.65 -13.21 21.72
N THR A 26 -62.76 -14.07 22.21
CA THR A 26 -61.42 -14.31 21.67
C THR A 26 -61.52 -15.11 20.37
N PRO A 27 -61.10 -14.57 19.20
CA PRO A 27 -60.79 -15.36 18.03
C PRO A 27 -59.29 -15.68 18.03
N ALA A 28 -58.97 -16.89 17.58
CA ALA A 28 -57.65 -17.49 17.58
C ALA A 28 -56.52 -16.58 17.04
N ALA A 29 -55.34 -16.73 17.65
CA ALA A 29 -54.10 -16.10 17.23
C ALA A 29 -53.86 -16.27 15.73
N SER A 30 -53.69 -15.15 15.01
CA SER A 30 -53.14 -15.19 13.65
C SER A 30 -51.68 -15.61 13.73
N ALA A 31 -51.33 -16.64 12.96
CA ALA A 31 -49.97 -17.18 12.87
C ALA A 31 -48.92 -16.11 12.57
N ALA A 32 -47.80 -16.16 13.31
CA ALA A 32 -46.61 -15.37 13.06
C ALA A 32 -45.99 -15.71 11.69
N PRO A 33 -45.29 -14.79 11.02
CA PRO A 33 -44.58 -15.08 9.77
C PRO A 33 -43.53 -16.17 10.00
N GLN A 34 -43.57 -17.26 9.21
CA GLN A 34 -42.51 -18.26 9.13
C GLN A 34 -41.29 -17.65 8.41
N THR A 35 -40.27 -17.22 9.13
CA THR A 35 -38.99 -16.77 8.53
C THR A 35 -37.76 -17.36 9.22
N GLN A 36 -37.89 -18.45 9.99
CA GLN A 36 -36.75 -19.10 10.62
C GLN A 36 -36.29 -20.29 9.77
N ASN A 37 -35.00 -20.30 9.40
CA ASN A 37 -34.41 -21.42 8.68
C ASN A 37 -34.22 -22.61 9.66
N ASP A 38 -34.98 -23.68 9.46
CA ASP A 38 -34.94 -24.89 10.30
C ASP A 38 -33.63 -25.69 10.15
N THR A 39 -32.81 -25.33 9.16
CA THR A 39 -31.53 -25.97 8.86
C THR A 39 -30.47 -25.59 9.89
N PRO A 40 -29.75 -26.52 10.52
CA PRO A 40 -28.63 -26.20 11.41
C PRO A 40 -27.48 -25.50 10.68
N VAL A 41 -26.85 -24.53 11.34
CA VAL A 41 -25.61 -23.88 10.84
C VAL A 41 -24.42 -24.70 11.33
N VAL A 42 -23.59 -25.16 10.40
CA VAL A 42 -22.44 -26.03 10.70
C VAL A 42 -21.13 -25.29 10.43
N GLY A 43 -20.25 -25.27 11.43
CA GLY A 43 -18.86 -24.84 11.33
C GLY A 43 -17.90 -25.99 11.61
N ALA A 44 -16.72 -25.94 10.99
CA ALA A 44 -15.65 -26.91 11.22
C ALA A 44 -14.30 -26.20 11.33
N GLU A 45 -13.51 -26.59 12.31
CA GLU A 45 -12.16 -26.09 12.58
C GLU A 45 -11.19 -27.27 12.60
N ALA A 46 -10.09 -27.18 11.86
CA ALA A 46 -9.01 -28.16 11.90
C ALA A 46 -8.19 -28.01 13.18
N LEU A 47 -7.93 -29.11 13.87
CA LEU A 47 -7.15 -29.11 15.12
C LEU A 47 -5.73 -29.63 14.86
N SER A 48 -4.75 -28.96 15.47
CA SER A 48 -3.36 -29.42 15.44
C SER A 48 -3.21 -30.77 16.15
N PHE A 49 -2.49 -31.70 15.51
CA PHE A 49 -2.33 -33.06 16.00
C PHE A 49 -1.38 -33.16 17.21
N GLY A 50 -1.68 -34.08 18.14
CA GLY A 50 -0.87 -34.42 19.31
C GLY A 50 -1.57 -34.13 20.64
N ALA A 51 -1.28 -34.93 21.67
CA ALA A 51 -1.97 -34.90 22.97
C ALA A 51 -2.05 -33.49 23.60
N GLY A 52 -3.25 -32.90 23.61
CA GLY A 52 -3.53 -31.58 24.18
C GLY A 52 -2.89 -30.40 23.45
N VAL A 53 -2.34 -30.59 22.24
CA VAL A 53 -1.65 -29.56 21.46
C VAL A 53 -2.60 -28.44 21.03
N ALA A 54 -3.85 -28.77 20.70
CA ALA A 54 -4.90 -27.81 20.39
C ALA A 54 -5.51 -27.15 21.65
N GLY A 55 -4.91 -27.33 22.83
CA GLY A 55 -5.28 -26.62 24.05
C GLY A 55 -6.38 -27.29 24.88
N PRO A 56 -6.78 -26.66 26.00
CA PRO A 56 -7.80 -27.19 26.89
C PRO A 56 -9.21 -26.97 26.34
N MET A 57 -10.15 -27.77 26.85
CA MET A 57 -11.59 -27.60 26.66
C MET A 57 -12.29 -27.88 27.98
N ASP A 58 -12.89 -26.85 28.56
CA ASP A 58 -13.65 -26.93 29.80
C ASP A 58 -15.08 -27.39 29.47
N LEU A 59 -15.36 -28.68 29.68
CA LEU A 59 -16.65 -29.27 29.35
C LEU A 59 -17.77 -28.69 30.20
N THR A 60 -17.50 -28.37 31.47
CA THR A 60 -18.49 -27.77 32.37
C THR A 60 -18.84 -26.34 31.92
N GLY A 61 -17.82 -25.53 31.64
CA GLY A 61 -18.00 -24.15 31.20
C GLY A 61 -18.59 -24.02 29.79
N GLU A 62 -18.18 -24.88 28.86
CA GLU A 62 -18.65 -24.85 27.47
C GLU A 62 -19.98 -25.61 27.28
N GLY A 63 -20.29 -26.58 28.15
CA GLY A 63 -21.48 -27.43 28.14
C GLY A 63 -22.48 -27.09 29.25
N GLY A 64 -22.90 -25.81 29.30
CA GLY A 64 -23.80 -25.30 30.33
C GLY A 64 -25.11 -26.09 30.47
N LEU A 65 -25.63 -26.70 29.40
CA LEU A 65 -26.80 -27.59 29.45
C LEU A 65 -26.41 -29.05 29.68
N ASP A 66 -25.46 -29.56 28.89
CA ASP A 66 -25.02 -30.97 28.93
C ASP A 66 -23.65 -31.11 28.26
N TRP A 67 -22.91 -32.17 28.56
CA TRP A 67 -21.65 -32.50 27.90
C TRP A 67 -21.32 -33.99 28.03
N LEU A 68 -20.56 -34.53 27.08
CA LEU A 68 -20.14 -35.93 27.01
C LEU A 68 -18.62 -36.03 26.77
N HIS A 69 -17.98 -36.99 27.43
CA HIS A 69 -16.62 -37.43 27.18
C HIS A 69 -16.55 -38.97 27.17
N PRO A 70 -16.60 -39.60 25.98
CA PRO A 70 -16.58 -41.05 25.86
C PRO A 70 -15.17 -41.64 25.80
N THR A 71 -15.01 -42.85 26.33
CA THR A 71 -13.80 -43.69 26.29
C THR A 71 -14.20 -45.16 26.04
N GLY A 72 -13.23 -46.05 25.85
CA GLY A 72 -13.50 -47.49 25.76
C GLY A 72 -14.06 -48.12 27.04
N SER A 73 -13.93 -47.46 28.20
CA SER A 73 -14.47 -47.91 29.50
C SER A 73 -15.87 -47.39 29.83
N GLY A 74 -16.39 -46.42 29.07
CA GLY A 74 -17.68 -45.79 29.34
C GLY A 74 -17.74 -44.34 28.89
N VAL A 75 -18.87 -43.69 29.19
CA VAL A 75 -19.12 -42.28 28.86
C VAL A 75 -19.23 -41.48 30.14
N GLU A 76 -18.36 -40.49 30.30
CA GLU A 76 -18.52 -39.46 31.31
C GLU A 76 -19.48 -38.40 30.78
N GLN A 77 -20.41 -37.94 31.63
CA GLN A 77 -21.43 -36.95 31.27
C GLN A 77 -21.60 -35.92 32.39
N LYS A 78 -22.19 -34.78 32.06
CA LYS A 78 -22.63 -33.80 33.05
C LYS A 78 -23.58 -34.41 34.08
N ASN A 79 -23.36 -34.16 35.36
CA ASN A 79 -24.27 -34.53 36.44
C ASN A 79 -25.46 -33.56 36.49
N THR A 80 -26.54 -33.91 35.80
CA THR A 80 -27.78 -33.11 35.68
C THR A 80 -29.01 -34.01 35.59
N ASP A 81 -30.17 -33.53 36.04
CA ASP A 81 -31.44 -34.26 35.97
C ASP A 81 -32.03 -34.33 34.54
N HIS A 82 -31.46 -33.57 33.60
CA HIS A 82 -31.96 -33.44 32.22
C HIS A 82 -30.83 -33.59 31.18
N HIS A 83 -30.56 -34.82 30.75
CA HIS A 83 -29.63 -35.10 29.67
C HIS A 83 -30.27 -34.81 28.30
N ALA A 84 -29.70 -33.85 27.58
CA ALA A 84 -30.15 -33.43 26.25
C ALA A 84 -29.27 -34.01 25.12
N LEU A 85 -28.10 -34.58 25.47
CA LEU A 85 -27.20 -35.28 24.57
C LEU A 85 -27.30 -36.79 24.77
N THR A 86 -27.41 -37.53 23.66
CA THR A 86 -27.34 -38.99 23.64
C THR A 86 -26.30 -39.46 22.64
N LEU A 87 -25.55 -40.50 23.00
CA LEU A 87 -24.49 -41.11 22.17
C LEU A 87 -24.78 -42.58 21.94
N ALA A 88 -24.74 -43.03 20.69
CA ALA A 88 -24.86 -44.43 20.32
C ALA A 88 -23.79 -44.82 19.30
N ALA A 89 -23.23 -46.03 19.43
CA ALA A 89 -22.47 -46.64 18.34
C ALA A 89 -23.44 -47.01 17.19
N LEU A 90 -22.97 -46.92 15.94
CA LEU A 90 -23.77 -47.31 14.77
C LEU A 90 -24.15 -48.79 14.79
N ASP A 91 -23.30 -49.62 15.38
CA ASP A 91 -23.57 -51.01 15.75
C ASP A 91 -23.34 -51.16 17.27
N PRO A 92 -24.36 -51.56 18.05
CA PRO A 92 -24.21 -51.78 19.49
C PRO A 92 -23.18 -52.86 19.86
N SER A 93 -22.83 -53.75 18.93
CA SER A 93 -21.80 -54.79 19.13
C SER A 93 -20.38 -54.32 18.81
N LEU A 94 -20.21 -53.09 18.31
CA LEU A 94 -18.91 -52.55 17.94
C LEU A 94 -18.01 -52.41 19.18
N LYS A 95 -16.78 -52.93 19.09
CA LYS A 95 -15.77 -52.72 20.13
C LYS A 95 -15.35 -51.26 20.12
N VAL A 96 -15.45 -50.59 21.27
CA VAL A 96 -14.97 -49.22 21.47
C VAL A 96 -13.70 -49.27 22.30
N SER A 97 -12.62 -48.69 21.80
CA SER A 97 -11.33 -48.58 22.51
C SER A 97 -11.04 -47.14 22.94
N THR A 98 -9.96 -46.92 23.68
CA THR A 98 -9.54 -45.59 24.15
C THR A 98 -8.30 -45.13 23.40
N LEU A 99 -8.35 -43.93 22.81
CA LEU A 99 -7.14 -43.18 22.41
C LEU A 99 -6.65 -42.34 23.59
N GLY A 100 -5.36 -41.99 23.63
CA GLY A 100 -4.76 -41.14 24.66
C GLY A 100 -4.16 -39.83 24.14
N ASP A 101 -4.29 -39.57 22.85
CA ASP A 101 -3.63 -38.49 22.11
C ASP A 101 -4.61 -37.49 21.49
N SER A 102 -5.79 -37.29 22.11
CA SER A 102 -6.74 -36.25 21.72
C SER A 102 -6.01 -34.91 21.57
N PRO A 103 -6.23 -34.17 20.47
CA PRO A 103 -5.62 -32.85 20.28
C PRO A 103 -6.05 -31.86 21.35
N VAL A 104 -7.19 -32.10 22.00
CA VAL A 104 -7.76 -31.25 23.04
C VAL A 104 -7.56 -31.90 24.41
N ARG A 105 -7.31 -31.09 25.43
CA ARG A 105 -7.24 -31.52 26.83
C ARG A 105 -8.55 -31.19 27.56
N MET A 106 -9.36 -32.20 27.84
CA MET A 106 -10.69 -32.04 28.44
C MET A 106 -10.62 -31.93 29.96
N SER A 107 -11.30 -30.95 30.53
CA SER A 107 -11.47 -30.77 31.98
C SER A 107 -12.94 -30.55 32.34
N TRP A 108 -13.34 -30.88 33.57
CA TRP A 108 -14.69 -30.66 34.08
C TRP A 108 -14.73 -30.61 35.61
N SER A 109 -15.80 -30.06 36.17
CA SER A 109 -16.05 -29.96 37.61
C SER A 109 -17.43 -30.45 38.06
N ASP A 110 -18.23 -31.02 37.15
CA ASP A 110 -19.60 -31.47 37.41
C ASP A 110 -19.92 -32.81 36.72
N GLY A 111 -18.99 -33.78 36.72
CA GLY A 111 -19.18 -35.08 36.06
C GLY A 111 -19.97 -36.10 36.89
N THR A 112 -20.58 -37.07 36.20
CA THR A 112 -21.37 -38.17 36.78
C THR A 112 -20.53 -39.24 37.50
N ALA A 113 -19.46 -39.75 36.89
CA ALA A 113 -18.63 -40.82 37.46
C ALA A 113 -17.39 -40.26 38.16
N ALA A 114 -16.72 -39.28 37.55
CA ALA A 114 -15.69 -38.45 38.14
C ALA A 114 -16.24 -37.04 38.36
N ALA A 115 -16.47 -36.67 39.62
CA ALA A 115 -16.99 -35.34 39.98
C ALA A 115 -16.16 -34.19 39.40
N SER A 116 -14.86 -34.37 39.19
CA SER A 116 -14.01 -33.41 38.46
C SER A 116 -12.82 -34.10 37.79
N ASN A 117 -12.27 -33.44 36.76
CA ASN A 117 -11.03 -33.82 36.10
C ASN A 117 -10.25 -32.56 35.68
N SER A 118 -8.95 -32.53 35.99
CA SER A 118 -8.07 -31.37 35.74
C SER A 118 -7.40 -31.37 34.37
N GLY A 119 -7.67 -32.36 33.50
CA GLY A 119 -7.19 -32.40 32.12
C GLY A 119 -6.81 -33.80 31.64
N THR A 120 -7.65 -34.43 30.83
CA THR A 120 -7.36 -35.68 30.09
C THR A 120 -7.26 -35.45 28.58
N THR A 121 -6.50 -36.30 27.88
CA THR A 121 -6.41 -36.32 26.40
C THR A 121 -6.97 -37.63 25.83
N ASP A 122 -7.83 -38.30 26.58
CA ASP A 122 -8.42 -39.58 26.16
C ASP A 122 -9.59 -39.39 25.19
N GLY A 123 -10.08 -40.46 24.57
CA GLY A 123 -11.29 -40.43 23.75
C GLY A 123 -11.71 -41.80 23.26
N ALA A 124 -12.95 -41.93 22.78
CA ALA A 124 -13.48 -43.18 22.24
C ALA A 124 -13.05 -43.39 20.79
N VAL A 125 -12.60 -44.59 20.47
CA VAL A 125 -12.24 -45.05 19.12
C VAL A 125 -13.25 -46.08 18.67
N TYR A 126 -13.92 -45.81 17.54
CA TYR A 126 -14.89 -46.69 16.92
C TYR A 126 -14.23 -47.36 15.72
N ASN A 127 -13.83 -48.62 15.89
CA ASN A 127 -13.17 -49.43 14.89
C ASN A 127 -13.73 -50.85 14.89
N ASN A 128 -13.53 -51.58 13.78
CA ASN A 128 -13.77 -53.01 13.74
C ASN A 128 -12.51 -53.73 13.23
N GLU A 129 -11.64 -54.13 14.15
CA GLU A 129 -10.34 -54.75 13.84
C GLU A 129 -10.45 -56.14 13.20
N GLU A 130 -11.66 -56.71 13.17
CA GLU A 130 -11.93 -58.01 12.55
C GLU A 130 -12.14 -57.89 11.02
N ILE A 131 -12.19 -56.65 10.50
CA ILE A 131 -12.36 -56.35 9.07
C ILE A 131 -11.01 -55.98 8.44
N GLY A 132 -10.73 -56.53 7.26
CA GLY A 132 -9.53 -56.22 6.46
C GLY A 132 -9.51 -54.77 5.92
N THR A 133 -8.46 -54.42 5.18
CA THR A 133 -8.37 -53.11 4.50
C THR A 133 -9.23 -53.10 3.23
N GLY A 134 -9.89 -51.98 2.94
CA GLY A 134 -10.77 -51.85 1.77
C GLY A 134 -12.06 -51.08 2.05
N ASP A 135 -13.00 -51.15 1.10
CA ASP A 135 -14.33 -50.53 1.23
C ASP A 135 -15.14 -51.24 2.32
N VAL A 136 -15.59 -50.48 3.31
CA VAL A 136 -16.42 -50.96 4.43
C VAL A 136 -17.70 -50.15 4.56
N SER A 137 -18.10 -49.44 3.51
CA SER A 137 -19.25 -48.53 3.50
C SER A 137 -20.59 -49.19 3.82
N SER A 138 -20.72 -50.50 3.60
CA SER A 138 -21.91 -51.29 3.99
C SER A 138 -21.94 -51.63 5.48
N GLN A 139 -20.83 -51.49 6.20
CA GLN A 139 -20.70 -51.79 7.62
C GLN A 139 -21.12 -50.58 8.46
N LYS A 140 -21.52 -50.83 9.72
CA LYS A 140 -22.00 -49.82 10.67
C LYS A 140 -20.89 -49.44 11.67
N ILE A 141 -19.75 -48.97 11.16
CA ILE A 141 -18.58 -48.60 11.98
C ILE A 141 -18.59 -47.09 12.22
N GLY A 142 -18.79 -46.67 13.47
CA GLY A 142 -18.82 -45.27 13.88
C GLY A 142 -19.84 -44.98 14.98
N TYR A 143 -20.27 -43.73 15.10
CA TYR A 143 -21.20 -43.27 16.14
C TYR A 143 -22.20 -42.24 15.64
N THR A 144 -23.28 -42.07 16.41
CA THR A 144 -24.26 -40.99 16.25
C THR A 144 -24.48 -40.29 17.60
N LEU A 145 -24.39 -38.96 17.58
CA LEU A 145 -24.86 -38.08 18.63
C LEU A 145 -26.24 -37.56 18.26
N THR A 146 -27.20 -37.57 19.20
CA THR A 146 -28.55 -37.04 18.98
C THR A 146 -28.91 -36.01 20.05
N ILE A 147 -29.51 -34.91 19.58
CA ILE A 147 -29.88 -33.74 20.37
C ILE A 147 -31.40 -33.57 20.23
N ALA A 148 -32.09 -33.57 21.38
CA ALA A 148 -33.54 -33.39 21.40
C ALA A 148 -33.96 -31.96 21.04
N PRO A 149 -35.13 -31.78 20.38
CA PRO A 149 -35.72 -30.46 20.16
C PRO A 149 -35.94 -29.68 21.45
N ALA A 150 -35.87 -28.35 21.37
CA ALA A 150 -36.18 -27.47 22.48
C ALA A 150 -36.50 -26.05 22.05
N ASP A 151 -37.16 -25.32 22.95
CA ASP A 151 -37.70 -23.98 22.67
C ASP A 151 -36.64 -22.88 22.58
N THR A 152 -35.36 -23.20 22.82
CA THR A 152 -34.24 -22.26 22.71
C THR A 152 -33.27 -22.68 21.62
N THR A 153 -32.63 -21.69 20.98
CA THR A 153 -31.53 -21.94 20.05
C THR A 153 -30.34 -22.52 20.84
N ARG A 154 -29.73 -23.60 20.34
CA ARG A 154 -28.67 -24.34 21.03
C ARG A 154 -27.41 -24.45 20.19
N ARG A 155 -26.25 -24.53 20.84
CA ARG A 155 -24.96 -24.78 20.20
C ARG A 155 -24.38 -26.09 20.69
N LEU A 156 -24.15 -27.01 19.75
CA LEU A 156 -23.40 -28.24 19.98
C LEU A 156 -21.96 -28.05 19.49
N THR A 157 -20.97 -28.38 20.31
CA THR A 157 -19.57 -28.51 19.90
C THR A 157 -19.15 -29.97 19.97
N VAL A 158 -18.53 -30.51 18.93
CA VAL A 158 -18.08 -31.91 18.84
C VAL A 158 -16.61 -31.98 18.44
N VAL A 159 -15.80 -32.70 19.20
CA VAL A 159 -14.39 -32.98 18.86
C VAL A 159 -14.28 -34.43 18.38
N THR A 160 -13.92 -34.60 17.11
CA THR A 160 -13.88 -35.92 16.44
C THR A 160 -12.66 -36.05 15.55
N GLY A 161 -12.22 -37.29 15.31
CA GLY A 161 -11.08 -37.59 14.47
C GLY A 161 -11.28 -38.77 13.53
N THR A 162 -10.38 -38.92 12.57
CA THR A 162 -10.28 -40.05 11.64
C THR A 162 -8.83 -40.43 11.44
N TRP A 163 -8.53 -41.72 11.51
CA TRP A 163 -7.18 -42.23 11.30
C TRP A 163 -7.19 -43.47 10.40
N GLN A 164 -6.28 -43.52 9.42
CA GLN A 164 -6.09 -44.64 8.49
C GLN A 164 -7.40 -45.12 7.83
N ALA A 165 -8.29 -44.18 7.52
CA ALA A 165 -9.61 -44.45 6.99
C ALA A 165 -10.14 -43.30 6.11
N ASP A 166 -11.05 -43.64 5.19
CA ASP A 166 -12.02 -42.68 4.67
C ASP A 166 -13.24 -42.71 5.59
N SER A 167 -13.72 -41.55 6.00
CA SER A 167 -14.93 -41.40 6.82
C SER A 167 -15.83 -40.29 6.29
N THR A 168 -17.08 -40.30 6.75
CA THR A 168 -18.03 -39.22 6.58
C THR A 168 -18.48 -38.70 7.93
N LEU A 169 -18.48 -37.38 8.12
CA LEU A 169 -19.27 -36.73 9.16
C LEU A 169 -20.52 -36.11 8.53
N THR A 170 -21.69 -36.49 9.03
CA THR A 170 -22.99 -36.00 8.56
C THR A 170 -23.75 -35.33 9.69
N VAL A 171 -24.30 -34.13 9.42
CA VAL A 171 -25.26 -33.46 10.31
C VAL A 171 -26.64 -33.50 9.67
N SER A 172 -27.66 -33.92 10.43
CA SER A 172 -29.06 -33.95 9.99
C SER A 172 -29.97 -33.25 10.99
N GLY A 173 -31.05 -32.62 10.53
CA GLY A 173 -32.08 -32.00 11.39
C GLY A 173 -33.10 -33.00 11.95
N THR A 174 -34.17 -32.47 12.57
CA THR A 174 -35.22 -33.21 13.30
C THR A 174 -35.93 -34.31 12.48
N ASP A 175 -36.02 -34.15 11.16
CA ASP A 175 -36.70 -35.12 10.27
C ASP A 175 -35.91 -36.42 10.01
N GLY A 176 -34.70 -36.55 10.57
CA GLY A 176 -33.92 -37.80 10.63
C GLY A 176 -33.45 -38.42 9.29
N GLY A 177 -33.93 -37.92 8.14
CA GLY A 177 -33.71 -38.55 6.84
C GLY A 177 -32.88 -37.76 5.81
N LYS A 178 -32.81 -36.42 5.91
CA LYS A 178 -32.07 -35.59 4.95
C LYS A 178 -30.83 -34.96 5.60
N ALA A 179 -29.66 -35.40 5.14
CA ALA A 179 -28.38 -34.80 5.53
C ALA A 179 -28.34 -33.33 5.11
N VAL A 180 -28.00 -32.48 6.08
CA VAL A 180 -27.84 -31.03 5.89
C VAL A 180 -26.40 -30.71 5.53
N TYR A 181 -25.46 -31.36 6.22
CA TYR A 181 -24.03 -31.26 5.97
C TYR A 181 -23.47 -32.67 5.83
N THR A 182 -22.54 -32.87 4.90
CA THR A 182 -21.75 -34.10 4.82
C THR A 182 -20.33 -33.76 4.37
N LYS A 183 -19.35 -34.07 5.22
CA LYS A 183 -17.93 -33.91 4.90
C LYS A 183 -17.26 -35.27 4.84
N LYS A 184 -16.55 -35.51 3.74
CA LYS A 184 -15.63 -36.65 3.62
C LYS A 184 -14.28 -36.27 4.20
N VAL A 185 -13.70 -37.17 4.97
CA VAL A 185 -12.34 -37.09 5.52
C VAL A 185 -11.59 -38.33 5.06
N SER A 186 -10.36 -38.17 4.57
CA SER A 186 -9.55 -39.28 4.03
C SER A 186 -8.15 -39.18 4.60
N THR A 187 -7.78 -40.12 5.48
CA THR A 187 -6.47 -40.15 6.13
C THR A 187 -5.71 -41.43 5.78
N GLN A 188 -4.75 -41.34 4.84
CA GLN A 188 -3.85 -42.45 4.47
C GLN A 188 -2.50 -42.41 5.21
N GLY A 189 -2.34 -41.47 6.15
CA GLY A 189 -1.11 -41.23 6.91
C GLY A 189 -1.41 -40.79 8.35
N ASN A 190 -1.20 -39.51 8.64
CA ASN A 190 -1.48 -38.90 9.95
C ASN A 190 -3.00 -38.84 10.22
N ALA A 191 -3.37 -38.87 11.50
CA ALA A 191 -4.76 -38.64 11.89
C ALA A 191 -5.16 -37.19 11.60
N GLU A 192 -6.43 -36.98 11.30
CA GLU A 192 -7.03 -35.66 11.21
C GLU A 192 -8.09 -35.54 12.29
N ALA A 193 -8.09 -34.44 13.03
CA ALA A 193 -9.08 -34.16 14.06
C ALA A 193 -9.66 -32.77 13.86
N LYS A 194 -10.95 -32.63 14.14
CA LYS A 194 -11.71 -31.40 13.93
C LYS A 194 -12.62 -31.10 15.11
N ARG A 195 -12.81 -29.80 15.36
CA ARG A 195 -13.89 -29.28 16.20
C ARG A 195 -15.02 -28.85 15.28
N TYR A 196 -16.19 -29.46 15.43
CA TYR A 196 -17.41 -29.08 14.74
C TYR A 196 -18.30 -28.28 15.67
N THR A 197 -18.91 -27.21 15.16
CA THR A 197 -19.93 -26.44 15.87
C THR A 197 -21.23 -26.51 15.07
N VAL A 198 -22.33 -26.86 15.74
CA VAL A 198 -23.66 -26.97 15.13
C VAL A 198 -24.61 -26.07 15.90
N THR A 199 -25.10 -25.02 15.26
CA THR A 199 -26.12 -24.11 15.80
C THR A 199 -27.50 -24.61 15.36
N ILE A 200 -28.33 -24.98 16.34
CA ILE A 200 -29.64 -25.62 16.16
C ILE A 200 -30.70 -24.58 16.53
N ALA A 201 -31.67 -24.35 15.63
CA ALA A 201 -32.76 -23.41 15.86
C ALA A 201 -33.70 -23.87 16.99
N ALA A 202 -34.37 -22.92 17.64
CA ALA A 202 -35.50 -23.21 18.53
C ALA A 202 -36.56 -24.07 17.82
N GLY A 203 -37.15 -25.01 18.56
CA GLY A 203 -38.09 -26.02 18.07
C GLY A 203 -37.46 -27.19 17.33
N GLN A 204 -36.14 -27.16 17.04
CA GLN A 204 -35.46 -28.18 16.24
C GLN A 204 -34.47 -29.03 17.06
N GLY A 205 -34.31 -30.28 16.66
CA GLY A 205 -33.25 -31.19 17.11
C GLY A 205 -32.20 -31.40 16.01
N ALA A 206 -31.14 -32.15 16.32
CA ALA A 206 -30.12 -32.51 15.34
C ALA A 206 -29.50 -33.87 15.64
N SER A 207 -28.85 -34.45 14.64
CA SER A 207 -27.96 -35.61 14.81
C SER A 207 -26.64 -35.40 14.09
N VAL A 208 -25.55 -35.83 14.72
CA VAL A 208 -24.20 -35.83 14.14
C VAL A 208 -23.72 -37.27 14.06
N THR A 209 -23.49 -37.76 12.85
CA THR A 209 -23.06 -39.14 12.59
C THR A 209 -21.68 -39.16 11.96
N ALA A 210 -20.74 -39.87 12.58
CA ALA A 210 -19.45 -40.21 11.99
C ALA A 210 -19.48 -41.67 11.54
N LYS A 211 -19.11 -41.94 10.28
CA LYS A 211 -19.13 -43.29 9.71
C LYS A 211 -17.87 -43.57 8.90
N VAL A 212 -17.25 -44.73 9.11
CA VAL A 212 -16.15 -45.21 8.28
C VAL A 212 -16.69 -45.75 6.95
N MET A 213 -16.08 -45.33 5.85
CA MET A 213 -16.42 -45.74 4.50
C MET A 213 -15.39 -46.69 3.90
N LYS A 214 -14.11 -46.49 4.25
CA LYS A 214 -12.99 -47.32 3.77
C LYS A 214 -11.90 -47.35 4.83
N THR A 215 -11.17 -48.45 4.96
CA THR A 215 -10.01 -48.57 5.84
C THR A 215 -8.72 -48.81 5.04
N TYR A 216 -7.64 -48.15 5.44
CA TYR A 216 -6.29 -48.35 4.87
C TYR A 216 -5.39 -49.17 5.80
N HIS A 217 -5.80 -49.31 7.05
CA HIS A 217 -5.20 -50.16 8.06
C HIS A 217 -6.31 -50.87 8.85
N LYS A 218 -6.04 -52.05 9.42
CA LYS A 218 -7.03 -52.82 10.21
C LYS A 218 -7.58 -52.07 11.43
N ALA A 219 -6.80 -51.13 11.96
CA ALA A 219 -7.21 -50.25 13.05
C ALA A 219 -7.70 -48.87 12.56
N GLY A 220 -7.99 -48.73 11.26
CA GLY A 220 -8.59 -47.53 10.69
C GLY A 220 -9.94 -47.25 11.34
N ASN A 221 -10.19 -45.99 11.72
CA ASN A 221 -11.25 -45.66 12.66
C ASN A 221 -11.78 -44.23 12.53
N VAL A 222 -12.91 -43.99 13.20
CA VAL A 222 -13.35 -42.65 13.62
C VAL A 222 -13.36 -42.58 15.15
N SER A 223 -13.10 -41.40 15.70
CA SER A 223 -13.05 -41.19 17.15
C SER A 223 -13.97 -40.06 17.60
N LEU A 224 -14.44 -40.13 18.84
CA LEU A 224 -15.15 -39.06 19.53
C LEU A 224 -14.42 -38.75 20.84
N MET A 225 -13.95 -37.51 20.99
CA MET A 225 -13.19 -37.09 22.17
C MET A 225 -14.07 -36.34 23.17
N ALA A 226 -14.95 -35.46 22.68
CA ALA A 226 -15.87 -34.68 23.52
C ALA A 226 -17.07 -34.17 22.72
N ALA A 227 -18.19 -33.92 23.41
CA ALA A 227 -19.30 -33.12 22.91
C ALA A 227 -19.85 -32.19 24.02
N THR A 228 -20.12 -30.92 23.73
CA THR A 228 -20.74 -29.98 24.68
C THR A 228 -21.99 -29.34 24.07
N LEU A 229 -23.01 -29.10 24.90
CA LEU A 229 -24.26 -28.45 24.52
C LEU A 229 -24.55 -27.27 25.45
N ALA A 230 -24.84 -26.12 24.84
CA ALA A 230 -25.17 -24.89 25.55
C ALA A 230 -26.40 -24.19 24.94
N ASP A 231 -27.12 -23.44 25.78
CA ASP A 231 -28.16 -22.50 25.35
C ASP A 231 -27.50 -21.25 24.75
N THR A 232 -28.06 -20.72 23.67
CA THR A 232 -27.60 -19.47 23.05
C THR A 232 -28.48 -18.26 23.40
N ALA A 233 -29.65 -18.47 24.03
CA ALA A 233 -30.65 -17.46 24.36
C ALA A 233 -30.69 -17.04 25.85
N VAL A 234 -30.23 -17.88 26.81
CA VAL A 234 -30.50 -17.69 28.26
C VAL A 234 -29.26 -17.32 29.10
N SER A 235 -28.22 -16.77 28.50
CA SER A 235 -27.09 -16.21 29.25
C SER A 235 -26.37 -15.18 28.41
N PRO A 236 -25.72 -14.16 29.00
CA PRO A 236 -24.94 -13.17 28.28
C PRO A 236 -24.16 -13.85 27.17
N ALA A 237 -24.60 -13.64 25.93
CA ALA A 237 -24.11 -14.38 24.79
C ALA A 237 -22.65 -13.99 24.58
N LEU A 238 -21.71 -14.82 25.04
CA LEU A 238 -20.29 -14.68 24.72
C LEU A 238 -20.10 -15.18 23.31
N SER A 239 -20.22 -14.27 22.36
CA SER A 239 -19.88 -14.51 20.97
C SER A 239 -18.50 -13.91 20.69
N PHE A 240 -17.77 -14.52 19.77
CA PHE A 240 -16.55 -13.93 19.26
C PHE A 240 -16.57 -13.94 17.74
N ALA A 241 -16.04 -12.87 17.17
CA ALA A 241 -15.77 -12.73 15.76
C ALA A 241 -14.26 -12.52 15.57
N PRO A 242 -13.76 -12.65 14.34
CA PRO A 242 -12.42 -12.17 14.01
C PRO A 242 -12.27 -10.69 14.34
N THR A 243 -11.03 -10.29 14.64
CA THR A 243 -10.76 -8.92 15.07
C THR A 243 -11.03 -7.93 13.95
N PRO A 244 -11.72 -6.82 14.21
CA PRO A 244 -11.87 -5.75 13.23
C PRO A 244 -10.50 -5.10 12.95
N GLU A 245 -10.32 -4.48 11.80
CA GLU A 245 -9.08 -3.75 11.50
C GLU A 245 -8.88 -2.53 12.41
N SER A 246 -9.98 -1.89 12.82
CA SER A 246 -9.96 -0.74 13.71
C SER A 246 -11.14 -0.71 14.68
N MET A 247 -10.96 0.01 15.80
CA MET A 247 -12.03 0.33 16.75
C MET A 247 -11.91 1.79 17.22
N ASN A 248 -12.97 2.56 17.02
CA ASN A 248 -13.09 3.92 17.57
C ASN A 248 -13.82 3.85 18.91
N LEU A 249 -13.05 3.91 20.00
CA LEU A 249 -13.57 3.65 21.34
C LEU A 249 -14.58 4.70 21.81
N THR A 250 -14.37 5.97 21.44
CA THR A 250 -15.32 7.05 21.75
C THR A 250 -16.64 6.88 21.01
N LYS A 251 -16.60 6.50 19.73
CA LYS A 251 -17.79 6.30 18.90
C LYS A 251 -18.55 5.02 19.28
N GLU A 252 -17.82 3.97 19.63
CA GLU A 252 -18.38 2.65 19.87
C GLU A 252 -18.78 2.42 21.34
N GLY A 253 -18.17 3.10 22.30
CA GLY A 253 -18.48 3.04 23.72
C GLY A 253 -19.20 4.30 24.21
N ASP A 254 -20.46 4.47 23.81
CA ASP A 254 -21.29 5.63 24.18
C ASP A 254 -21.65 5.69 25.67
N VAL A 255 -21.44 4.61 26.43
CA VAL A 255 -21.58 4.57 27.89
C VAL A 255 -20.23 4.68 28.58
N ASP A 256 -19.28 3.82 28.23
CA ASP A 256 -17.91 3.82 28.76
C ASP A 256 -16.96 3.07 27.83
N TRP A 257 -15.65 3.28 27.96
CA TRP A 257 -14.64 2.52 27.23
C TRP A 257 -13.28 2.56 27.94
N LEU A 258 -12.43 1.57 27.64
CA LEU A 258 -11.05 1.52 28.11
C LEU A 258 -10.07 1.01 27.03
N HIS A 259 -8.81 1.41 27.14
CA HIS A 259 -7.71 0.95 26.32
C HIS A 259 -6.44 0.76 27.13
N LEU A 260 -5.80 -0.40 27.00
CA LEU A 260 -4.55 -0.73 27.68
C LEU A 260 -3.37 -0.52 26.74
N THR A 261 -2.29 0.08 27.24
CA THR A 261 -0.98 0.06 26.60
C THR A 261 0.07 -0.25 27.65
N GLY A 262 0.40 -1.54 27.80
CA GLY A 262 1.10 -2.01 28.99
C GLY A 262 0.30 -1.71 30.26
N ALA A 263 0.95 -1.17 31.29
CA ALA A 263 0.30 -0.83 32.56
C ALA A 263 -0.58 0.45 32.50
N THR A 264 -0.49 1.25 31.43
CA THR A 264 -1.31 2.45 31.26
C THR A 264 -2.70 2.06 30.79
N VAL A 265 -3.73 2.48 31.54
CA VAL A 265 -5.14 2.35 31.15
C VAL A 265 -5.65 3.73 30.75
N ASN A 266 -5.99 3.90 29.48
CA ASN A 266 -6.80 5.03 29.02
C ASN A 266 -8.28 4.67 29.19
N ARG A 267 -9.11 5.66 29.54
CA ARG A 267 -10.57 5.50 29.63
C ARG A 267 -11.31 6.73 29.14
N SER A 268 -12.61 6.57 28.91
CA SER A 268 -13.52 7.68 28.63
C SER A 268 -13.46 8.72 29.75
N ALA A 269 -13.20 9.98 29.40
CA ALA A 269 -13.32 11.11 30.32
C ALA A 269 -14.78 11.43 30.64
N ASP A 270 -15.70 11.09 29.73
CA ASP A 270 -17.14 11.32 29.86
C ASP A 270 -17.91 10.06 30.31
N GLY A 271 -17.21 8.95 30.52
CA GLY A 271 -17.81 7.66 30.89
C GLY A 271 -18.37 7.66 32.31
N ASP A 272 -19.42 6.87 32.55
CA ASP A 272 -20.08 6.77 33.86
C ASP A 272 -19.31 5.88 34.87
N GLY A 273 -18.21 5.27 34.44
CA GLY A 273 -17.41 4.35 35.27
C GLY A 273 -18.07 2.98 35.46
N SER A 274 -19.04 2.62 34.63
CA SER A 274 -19.68 1.30 34.69
C SER A 274 -18.79 0.17 34.16
N LEU A 275 -17.69 0.47 33.44
CA LEU A 275 -16.72 -0.52 32.96
C LEU A 275 -15.40 -0.45 33.75
N GLN A 276 -15.08 -1.54 34.46
CA GLN A 276 -13.86 -1.63 35.28
C GLN A 276 -12.94 -2.76 34.83
N PHE A 277 -11.64 -2.48 34.86
CA PHE A 277 -10.58 -3.45 34.62
C PHE A 277 -9.90 -3.82 35.94
N SER A 278 -9.61 -5.10 36.13
CA SER A 278 -8.72 -5.56 37.21
C SER A 278 -7.83 -6.72 36.75
N LYS A 279 -6.66 -6.82 37.37
CA LYS A 279 -5.81 -8.00 37.21
C LYS A 279 -6.39 -9.15 38.01
N ARG A 280 -6.37 -10.36 37.46
CA ARG A 280 -6.73 -11.57 38.21
C ARG A 280 -5.66 -11.96 39.23
N ASP A 281 -4.42 -11.58 38.94
CA ASP A 281 -3.27 -11.65 39.84
C ASP A 281 -2.92 -10.23 40.35
N ALA A 282 -3.17 -9.99 41.64
CA ALA A 282 -2.99 -8.67 42.27
C ALA A 282 -1.57 -8.13 42.08
N ASP A 283 -0.56 -9.01 42.10
CA ASP A 283 0.84 -8.62 42.03
C ASP A 283 1.35 -8.51 40.57
N GLY A 284 0.53 -8.89 39.57
CA GLY A 284 0.94 -9.12 38.18
C GLY A 284 1.47 -7.88 37.45
N THR A 285 2.49 -8.02 36.61
CA THR A 285 2.96 -6.95 35.71
C THR A 285 2.22 -7.02 34.37
N ILE A 286 1.93 -5.85 33.78
CA ILE A 286 1.30 -5.75 32.46
C ILE A 286 2.35 -5.23 31.48
N SER A 287 2.79 -6.10 30.55
CA SER A 287 3.78 -5.73 29.54
C SER A 287 3.11 -5.06 28.34
N LYS A 288 3.85 -4.24 27.59
CA LYS A 288 3.32 -3.53 26.41
C LYS A 288 3.26 -4.45 25.20
N GLN A 289 2.11 -4.48 24.52
CA GLN A 289 1.95 -4.96 23.16
C GLN A 289 2.05 -3.78 22.17
N SER A 290 2.66 -3.97 21.00
CA SER A 290 2.78 -2.94 19.95
C SER A 290 2.26 -3.37 18.57
N ASP A 291 1.88 -4.64 18.44
CA ASP A 291 1.53 -5.33 17.21
C ASP A 291 0.09 -5.87 17.26
N ASN A 292 -0.80 -5.23 18.03
CA ASN A 292 -2.19 -5.66 18.07
C ASN A 292 -2.79 -5.59 16.65
N PRO A 293 -3.54 -6.62 16.21
CA PRO A 293 -4.15 -6.63 14.87
C PRO A 293 -5.20 -5.53 14.69
N VAL A 294 -5.71 -4.94 15.77
CA VAL A 294 -6.68 -3.84 15.75
C VAL A 294 -5.98 -2.50 15.98
N THR A 295 -6.38 -1.50 15.19
CA THR A 295 -5.98 -0.10 15.37
C THR A 295 -7.03 0.65 16.19
N TYR A 296 -6.65 1.22 17.34
CA TYR A 296 -7.57 1.92 18.24
C TYR A 296 -7.47 3.44 18.09
N SER A 297 -8.61 4.12 18.14
CA SER A 297 -8.71 5.58 18.16
C SER A 297 -9.72 6.08 19.18
N TRP A 298 -9.55 7.29 19.70
CA TRP A 298 -10.49 7.97 20.60
C TRP A 298 -10.26 9.48 20.60
N THR A 299 -11.25 10.26 21.03
CA THR A 299 -11.19 11.73 21.09
C THR A 299 -11.50 12.30 22.47
N ASN A 300 -11.86 11.47 23.45
CA ASN A 300 -12.25 11.89 24.79
C ASN A 300 -11.60 11.04 25.90
N GLY A 301 -10.30 10.74 25.79
CA GLY A 301 -9.59 9.85 26.71
C GLY A 301 -8.92 10.54 27.89
N THR A 302 -8.61 9.75 28.93
CA THR A 302 -7.69 10.13 30.01
C THR A 302 -6.81 8.92 30.38
N PRO A 303 -5.49 9.05 30.54
CA PRO A 303 -4.71 10.30 30.49
C PRO A 303 -4.45 10.88 29.09
N THR A 304 -4.66 10.11 28.02
CA THR A 304 -4.45 10.59 26.63
C THR A 304 -5.75 11.13 26.06
N ALA A 305 -5.86 12.44 25.82
CA ALA A 305 -7.09 13.08 25.32
C ALA A 305 -7.55 12.52 23.96
N THR A 306 -6.64 12.45 22.99
CA THR A 306 -6.94 12.02 21.62
C THR A 306 -5.88 11.05 21.11
N GLN A 307 -6.33 10.02 20.41
CA GLN A 307 -5.50 9.07 19.69
C GLN A 307 -6.15 8.73 18.34
N THR A 308 -5.39 8.83 17.26
CA THR A 308 -5.90 8.62 15.89
C THR A 308 -5.64 7.22 15.34
N GLY A 309 -4.75 6.45 15.96
CA GLY A 309 -4.52 5.05 15.59
C GLY A 309 -3.34 4.42 16.31
N THR A 310 -3.61 3.60 17.33
CA THR A 310 -2.58 2.83 18.06
C THR A 310 -2.84 1.34 17.97
N ARG A 311 -1.79 0.52 17.87
CA ARG A 311 -1.84 -0.95 18.00
C ARG A 311 -1.40 -1.42 19.39
N GLY A 312 -1.53 -0.54 20.38
CA GLY A 312 -1.18 -0.80 21.77
C GLY A 312 -2.07 -1.87 22.40
N GLY A 313 -1.52 -2.59 23.38
CA GLY A 313 -2.27 -3.54 24.20
C GLY A 313 -1.55 -3.86 25.51
N GLY A 314 -2.25 -4.56 26.41
CA GLY A 314 -1.70 -5.12 27.65
C GLY A 314 -1.46 -6.63 27.51
N VAL A 315 -0.30 -7.09 27.96
CA VAL A 315 0.13 -8.50 27.94
C VAL A 315 0.25 -9.04 29.36
N PHE A 316 -0.36 -10.22 29.61
CA PHE A 316 -0.45 -10.87 30.91
C PHE A 316 0.18 -12.28 30.84
N ASN A 317 1.14 -12.56 31.73
CA ASN A 317 1.94 -13.80 31.74
C ASN A 317 1.90 -14.48 33.12
N THR A 318 2.23 -15.77 33.16
CA THR A 318 2.48 -16.52 34.42
C THR A 318 3.75 -16.05 35.12
N ARG A 319 3.83 -16.17 36.46
CA ARG A 319 5.06 -15.90 37.23
C ARG A 319 5.56 -17.13 38.00
N GLY A 320 6.86 -17.42 37.86
CA GLY A 320 7.54 -18.43 38.68
C GLY A 320 7.26 -19.90 38.34
N GLY A 321 6.61 -20.19 37.20
CA GLY A 321 6.33 -21.56 36.74
C GLY A 321 4.98 -21.68 36.02
N ASP A 322 4.58 -22.93 35.72
CA ASP A 322 3.42 -23.29 34.89
C ASP A 322 2.26 -23.81 35.75
N ASP A 323 1.99 -23.10 36.86
CA ASP A 323 0.88 -23.41 37.77
C ASP A 323 -0.38 -22.66 37.32
N PHE A 324 -1.14 -23.24 36.39
CA PHE A 324 -2.35 -22.62 35.82
C PHE A 324 -3.57 -22.68 36.75
N THR A 325 -3.44 -23.25 37.96
CA THR A 325 -4.48 -23.16 39.00
C THR A 325 -4.55 -21.77 39.63
N LYS A 326 -3.48 -20.98 39.48
CA LYS A 326 -3.43 -19.58 39.92
C LYS A 326 -4.15 -18.65 38.94
N PRO A 327 -4.71 -17.52 39.42
CA PRO A 327 -5.58 -16.67 38.62
C PRO A 327 -4.80 -15.75 37.66
N TRP A 328 -4.07 -16.31 36.70
CA TRP A 328 -3.30 -15.54 35.73
C TRP A 328 -4.19 -14.96 34.63
N GLY A 329 -4.20 -13.63 34.48
CA GLY A 329 -4.93 -12.94 33.42
C GLY A 329 -5.64 -11.68 33.93
N TRP A 330 -6.83 -11.40 33.39
CA TRP A 330 -7.54 -10.15 33.63
C TRP A 330 -9.06 -10.34 33.76
N ASN A 331 -9.71 -9.37 34.41
CA ASN A 331 -11.17 -9.26 34.52
C ASN A 331 -11.64 -7.90 33.97
N LEU A 332 -12.81 -7.92 33.34
CA LEU A 332 -13.66 -6.78 33.03
C LEU A 332 -14.98 -6.90 33.79
N THR A 333 -15.31 -5.93 34.63
CA THR A 333 -16.57 -5.91 35.37
C THR A 333 -17.46 -4.81 34.81
N VAL A 334 -18.72 -5.15 34.54
CA VAL A 334 -19.75 -4.21 34.09
C VAL A 334 -20.80 -4.07 35.17
N ALA A 335 -21.06 -2.83 35.58
CA ALA A 335 -22.07 -2.50 36.59
C ALA A 335 -23.50 -2.77 36.11
N LYS A 336 -24.40 -2.99 37.06
CA LYS A 336 -25.83 -3.19 36.82
C LYS A 336 -26.46 -1.92 36.24
N ALA A 337 -27.25 -2.07 35.17
CA ALA A 337 -27.96 -0.98 34.51
C ALA A 337 -29.47 -1.26 34.40
N SER A 338 -30.29 -0.22 34.23
CA SER A 338 -31.75 -0.32 34.01
C SER A 338 -32.15 -0.67 32.58
N THR A 339 -31.18 -0.74 31.68
CA THR A 339 -31.31 -1.03 30.25
C THR A 339 -30.23 -2.03 29.88
N ASP A 340 -30.45 -2.76 28.78
CA ASP A 340 -29.45 -3.70 28.28
C ASP A 340 -28.14 -2.98 27.94
N ARG A 341 -27.04 -3.72 28.04
CA ARG A 341 -25.70 -3.23 27.75
C ARG A 341 -24.97 -4.20 26.85
N THR A 342 -24.20 -3.66 25.91
CA THR A 342 -23.31 -4.43 25.06
C THR A 342 -21.88 -4.13 25.44
N LEU A 343 -21.14 -5.13 25.92
CA LEU A 343 -19.70 -5.06 26.13
C LEU A 343 -18.99 -5.68 24.93
N ARG A 344 -18.09 -4.93 24.28
CA ARG A 344 -17.19 -5.42 23.24
C ARG A 344 -15.75 -5.27 23.69
N PHE A 345 -14.92 -6.29 23.49
CA PHE A 345 -13.50 -6.22 23.85
C PHE A 345 -12.63 -7.11 22.96
N VAL A 346 -11.36 -6.72 22.78
CA VAL A 346 -10.39 -7.52 22.03
C VAL A 346 -9.44 -8.19 23.00
N ALA A 347 -9.41 -9.52 22.92
CA ALA A 347 -8.50 -10.36 23.68
C ALA A 347 -7.72 -11.29 22.75
N GLY A 348 -6.51 -11.66 23.16
CA GLY A 348 -5.63 -12.51 22.37
C GLY A 348 -4.84 -13.50 23.20
N VAL A 349 -4.26 -14.49 22.53
CA VAL A 349 -3.28 -15.41 23.07
C VAL A 349 -2.08 -15.50 22.13
N TYR A 350 -0.88 -15.61 22.69
CA TYR A 350 0.33 -15.93 21.94
C TYR A 350 1.02 -17.08 22.63
N GLN A 351 1.29 -18.18 21.90
CA GLN A 351 1.95 -19.39 22.43
C GLN A 351 1.32 -19.90 23.75
N SER A 352 0.03 -19.67 23.91
CA SER A 352 -0.74 -19.98 25.11
C SER A 352 -2.20 -20.26 24.77
N SER A 353 -2.92 -20.81 25.74
CA SER A 353 -4.38 -20.89 25.69
C SER A 353 -4.96 -20.19 26.91
N ALA A 354 -6.12 -19.56 26.72
CA ALA A 354 -6.84 -18.90 27.80
C ALA A 354 -8.34 -19.15 27.70
N THR A 355 -9.00 -19.39 28.83
CA THR A 355 -10.45 -19.50 28.91
C THR A 355 -11.02 -18.11 29.17
N VAL A 356 -11.92 -17.67 28.28
CA VAL A 356 -12.71 -16.46 28.45
C VAL A 356 -14.08 -16.86 28.98
N SER A 357 -14.43 -16.39 30.18
CA SER A 357 -15.67 -16.75 30.86
C SER A 357 -16.47 -15.53 31.28
N VAL A 358 -17.80 -15.63 31.18
CA VAL A 358 -18.75 -14.64 31.67
C VAL A 358 -19.49 -15.22 32.88
N THR A 359 -19.51 -14.46 33.97
CA THR A 359 -20.25 -14.79 35.20
C THR A 359 -21.22 -13.65 35.51
N LEU A 360 -22.48 -13.99 35.77
CA LEU A 360 -23.50 -13.04 36.20
C LEU A 360 -23.49 -12.84 37.73
N ASP A 361 -24.28 -11.88 38.20
CA ASP A 361 -24.41 -11.49 39.62
C ASP A 361 -24.93 -12.59 40.55
N ASP A 362 -25.61 -13.62 40.02
CA ASP A 362 -26.05 -14.79 40.77
C ASP A 362 -24.98 -15.88 40.90
N GLY A 363 -23.76 -15.62 40.42
CA GLY A 363 -22.63 -16.54 40.44
C GLY A 363 -22.72 -17.66 39.41
N ARG A 364 -23.73 -17.66 38.53
CA ARG A 364 -23.85 -18.67 37.49
C ARG A 364 -22.80 -18.44 36.40
N PRO A 365 -22.03 -19.49 36.04
CA PRO A 365 -21.29 -19.50 34.79
C PRO A 365 -22.31 -19.39 33.65
N ALA A 366 -22.28 -18.26 32.96
CA ALA A 366 -23.24 -17.94 31.94
C ALA A 366 -22.76 -18.39 30.56
N ALA A 367 -21.47 -18.22 30.29
CA ALA A 367 -20.82 -18.71 29.09
C ALA A 367 -19.31 -18.81 29.30
N ALA A 368 -18.66 -19.76 28.65
CA ALA A 368 -17.21 -19.80 28.53
C ALA A 368 -16.80 -20.25 27.13
N THR A 369 -15.61 -19.83 26.71
CA THR A 369 -14.95 -20.31 25.50
C THR A 369 -13.44 -20.30 25.69
N THR A 370 -12.76 -21.27 25.09
CA THR A 370 -11.30 -21.35 25.18
C THR A 370 -10.64 -20.82 23.92
N MET A 371 -9.74 -19.85 24.08
CA MET A 371 -8.79 -19.44 23.04
C MET A 371 -7.62 -20.43 23.04
N VAL A 372 -7.34 -21.03 21.89
CA VAL A 372 -6.40 -22.15 21.77
C VAL A 372 -5.13 -21.78 21.00
N ILE A 373 -4.11 -22.65 21.13
CA ILE A 373 -2.74 -22.45 20.65
C ILE A 373 -2.67 -22.67 19.13
N GLY A 374 -2.11 -21.69 18.42
CA GLY A 374 -1.50 -21.85 17.09
C GLY A 374 -0.01 -21.43 17.12
N ALA A 375 0.72 -21.62 16.00
CA ALA A 375 2.12 -21.17 15.88
C ALA A 375 2.25 -19.63 15.84
N ALA A 376 1.16 -18.92 15.52
CA ALA A 376 1.04 -17.47 15.50
C ALA A 376 0.15 -16.95 16.65
N ALA A 377 0.19 -15.63 16.92
CA ALA A 377 -0.74 -14.99 17.84
C ALA A 377 -2.18 -15.08 17.30
N SER A 378 -3.14 -15.30 18.19
CA SER A 378 -4.58 -15.30 17.87
C SER A 378 -5.28 -14.25 18.71
N SER A 379 -5.91 -13.28 18.07
CA SER A 379 -6.78 -12.30 18.72
C SER A 379 -8.20 -12.44 18.20
N LYS A 380 -9.19 -12.17 19.05
CA LYS A 380 -10.62 -12.18 18.71
C LYS A 380 -11.31 -10.96 19.30
N LEU A 381 -12.35 -10.48 18.60
CA LEU A 381 -13.31 -9.54 19.17
C LEU A 381 -14.38 -10.35 19.88
N PHE A 382 -14.61 -10.07 21.15
CA PHE A 382 -15.68 -10.66 21.94
C PHE A 382 -16.80 -9.64 22.13
N THR A 383 -18.04 -10.11 22.02
CA THR A 383 -19.25 -9.34 22.31
C THR A 383 -20.03 -10.07 23.39
N VAL A 384 -20.45 -9.34 24.43
CA VAL A 384 -21.21 -9.84 25.58
C VAL A 384 -22.43 -8.96 25.80
N GLN A 385 -23.61 -9.58 25.75
CA GLN A 385 -24.88 -8.92 26.06
C GLN A 385 -25.19 -9.03 27.53
N ILE A 386 -25.46 -7.91 28.19
CA ILE A 386 -25.74 -7.88 29.63
C ILE A 386 -27.17 -7.36 29.79
N PRO A 387 -28.12 -8.22 30.19
CA PRO A 387 -29.52 -7.82 30.32
C PRO A 387 -29.71 -6.74 31.39
N ALA A 388 -30.74 -5.92 31.19
CA ALA A 388 -31.20 -4.96 32.18
C ALA A 388 -31.38 -5.65 33.55
N GLY A 389 -30.85 -5.04 34.59
CA GLY A 389 -30.94 -5.55 35.96
C GLY A 389 -29.83 -6.52 36.37
N HIS A 390 -28.88 -6.85 35.49
CA HIS A 390 -27.74 -7.73 35.83
C HIS A 390 -26.40 -6.99 35.75
N SER A 391 -25.43 -7.44 36.55
CA SER A 391 -24.00 -7.13 36.34
C SER A 391 -23.29 -8.35 35.77
N ALA A 392 -22.19 -8.13 35.06
CA ALA A 392 -21.39 -9.23 34.52
C ALA A 392 -19.91 -9.03 34.85
N THR A 393 -19.23 -10.15 35.12
CA THR A 393 -17.76 -10.22 35.15
C THR A 393 -17.30 -11.09 34.00
N VAL A 394 -16.54 -10.50 33.08
CA VAL A 394 -15.83 -11.22 32.03
C VAL A 394 -14.40 -11.43 32.49
N SER A 395 -13.89 -12.64 32.37
CA SER A 395 -12.52 -12.98 32.76
C SER A 395 -11.83 -13.69 31.63
N ALA A 396 -10.53 -13.42 31.43
CA ALA A 396 -9.66 -14.26 30.64
C ALA A 396 -8.58 -14.85 31.54
N GLN A 397 -8.54 -16.18 31.61
CA GLN A 397 -7.69 -16.96 32.49
C GLN A 397 -6.73 -17.80 31.65
N LEU A 398 -5.42 -17.62 31.82
CA LEU A 398 -4.44 -18.50 31.19
C LEU A 398 -4.63 -19.93 31.69
N ALA A 399 -4.71 -20.86 30.74
CA ALA A 399 -4.96 -22.26 30.98
C ALA A 399 -3.77 -23.16 30.61
N ASN A 400 -2.92 -22.73 29.66
CA ASN A 400 -1.69 -23.44 29.28
C ASN A 400 -0.72 -22.53 28.50
N LYS A 401 0.55 -22.94 28.34
CA LYS A 401 1.51 -22.33 27.40
C LYS A 401 2.45 -23.33 26.75
N THR A 402 2.86 -23.07 25.51
CA THR A 402 3.88 -23.87 24.79
C THR A 402 5.29 -23.30 24.90
N LYS A 403 5.42 -22.03 25.32
CA LYS A 403 6.69 -21.34 25.53
C LYS A 403 6.61 -20.44 26.76
N THR A 404 7.76 -20.07 27.31
CA THR A 404 7.87 -19.16 28.46
C THR A 404 7.29 -17.76 28.19
N THR A 405 7.27 -17.33 26.92
CA THR A 405 6.65 -16.10 26.41
C THR A 405 5.14 -16.18 26.22
N GLY A 406 4.53 -17.34 26.52
CA GLY A 406 3.11 -17.56 26.35
C GLY A 406 2.26 -16.63 27.22
N ASN A 407 1.26 -15.98 26.62
CA ASN A 407 0.54 -14.89 27.25
C ASN A 407 -0.92 -14.76 26.78
N VAL A 408 -1.74 -14.07 27.59
CA VAL A 408 -3.07 -13.59 27.22
C VAL A 408 -3.05 -12.07 27.17
N THR A 409 -3.77 -11.46 26.23
CA THR A 409 -3.79 -10.01 26.02
C THR A 409 -5.17 -9.41 26.19
N LEU A 410 -5.22 -8.13 26.53
CA LEU A 410 -6.39 -7.26 26.47
C LEU A 410 -5.94 -5.91 25.90
N ALA A 411 -6.60 -5.42 24.86
CA ALA A 411 -6.23 -4.16 24.23
C ALA A 411 -7.29 -3.08 24.44
N GLY A 412 -8.42 -3.10 23.71
CA GLY A 412 -9.52 -2.15 23.88
C GLY A 412 -10.82 -2.83 24.29
N ALA A 413 -11.65 -2.13 25.07
CA ALA A 413 -13.01 -2.53 25.39
C ALA A 413 -13.97 -1.32 25.37
N THR A 414 -15.18 -1.53 24.88
CA THR A 414 -16.26 -0.53 24.77
C THR A 414 -17.53 -1.07 25.39
N LEU A 415 -18.23 -0.22 26.11
CA LEU A 415 -19.54 -0.49 26.67
C LEU A 415 -20.55 0.46 26.04
N SER A 416 -21.62 -0.09 25.49
CA SER A 416 -22.66 0.71 24.84
C SER A 416 -24.08 0.41 25.31
N ALA A 417 -24.96 1.40 25.17
CA ALA A 417 -26.41 1.23 25.31
C ALA A 417 -27.06 0.66 24.03
N ALA A 418 -26.29 0.51 22.95
CA ALA A 418 -26.74 -0.09 21.70
C ALA A 418 -27.23 -1.53 21.91
N GLY A 419 -28.48 -1.80 21.52
CA GLY A 419 -29.08 -3.12 21.54
C GLY A 419 -28.72 -3.98 20.33
N MET A 420 -29.16 -5.24 20.36
CA MET A 420 -28.88 -6.25 19.32
C MET A 420 -29.14 -5.84 17.86
N PRO A 421 -30.13 -4.98 17.51
CA PRO A 421 -30.32 -4.57 16.10
C PRO A 421 -29.10 -3.86 15.51
N ALA A 422 -28.46 -2.97 16.28
CA ALA A 422 -27.28 -2.25 15.81
C ALA A 422 -26.07 -3.19 15.65
N GLU A 423 -25.95 -4.21 16.51
CA GLU A 423 -24.93 -5.25 16.39
C GLU A 423 -25.18 -6.18 15.21
N LEU A 424 -26.43 -6.50 14.90
CA LEU A 424 -26.80 -7.26 13.70
C LEU A 424 -26.43 -6.49 12.43
N SER A 425 -26.75 -5.20 12.35
CA SER A 425 -26.36 -4.37 11.21
C SER A 425 -24.84 -4.26 11.06
N ARG A 426 -24.09 -4.16 12.17
CA ARG A 426 -22.62 -4.20 12.15
C ARG A 426 -22.10 -5.53 11.61
N LEU A 427 -22.67 -6.65 12.06
CA LEU A 427 -22.26 -7.98 11.61
C LEU A 427 -22.59 -8.20 10.13
N ILE A 428 -23.76 -7.74 9.67
CA ILE A 428 -24.12 -7.76 8.25
C ILE A 428 -23.10 -6.99 7.42
N ALA A 429 -22.74 -5.77 7.84
CA ALA A 429 -21.72 -4.98 7.16
C ALA A 429 -20.36 -5.70 7.14
N GLN A 430 -19.95 -6.34 8.24
CA GLN A 430 -18.71 -7.14 8.29
C GLN A 430 -18.74 -8.32 7.32
N VAL A 431 -19.88 -9.01 7.19
CA VAL A 431 -20.05 -10.11 6.24
C VAL A 431 -20.00 -9.63 4.80
N ASP A 432 -20.61 -8.48 4.52
CA ASP A 432 -20.55 -7.84 3.21
C ASP A 432 -19.12 -7.39 2.85
N ASP A 433 -18.33 -6.98 3.84
CA ASP A 433 -16.95 -6.51 3.70
C ASP A 433 -15.91 -7.65 3.66
N ALA A 434 -16.26 -8.86 4.09
CA ALA A 434 -15.29 -9.91 4.30
C ALA A 434 -14.82 -10.59 3.02
N ASP A 435 -13.50 -10.79 2.94
CA ASP A 435 -12.90 -11.69 1.95
C ASP A 435 -12.91 -13.14 2.45
N ILE A 436 -13.81 -13.92 1.87
CA ILE A 436 -14.03 -15.35 2.18
C ILE A 436 -14.04 -16.19 0.90
N THR A 437 -13.37 -15.71 -0.15
CA THR A 437 -13.45 -16.30 -1.49
C THR A 437 -13.02 -17.75 -1.55
N ASP A 438 -12.16 -18.19 -0.63
CA ASP A 438 -11.62 -19.55 -0.61
C ASP A 438 -12.51 -20.55 0.16
N ALA A 439 -13.60 -20.08 0.78
CA ALA A 439 -14.54 -20.96 1.45
C ALA A 439 -15.21 -21.93 0.47
N ASP A 440 -15.49 -23.16 0.92
CA ASP A 440 -16.16 -24.17 0.10
C ASP A 440 -17.62 -23.79 -0.22
N GLU A 441 -18.20 -24.47 -1.21
CA GLU A 441 -19.55 -24.17 -1.72
C GLU A 441 -20.64 -24.27 -0.65
N PHE A 442 -20.59 -25.30 0.21
CA PHE A 442 -21.57 -25.45 1.29
C PHE A 442 -21.48 -24.27 2.25
N THR A 443 -20.27 -23.93 2.69
CA THR A 443 -20.06 -22.86 3.65
C THR A 443 -20.45 -21.49 3.09
N THR A 444 -20.18 -21.25 1.80
CA THR A 444 -20.59 -20.03 1.09
C THR A 444 -22.11 -19.91 1.01
N ALA A 445 -22.81 -21.00 0.63
CA ALA A 445 -24.27 -21.02 0.52
C ALA A 445 -24.95 -20.86 1.88
N GLN A 446 -24.40 -21.48 2.93
CA GLN A 446 -24.86 -21.33 4.30
C GLN A 446 -24.77 -19.86 4.75
N LEU A 447 -23.61 -19.21 4.54
CA LEU A 447 -23.45 -17.81 4.91
C LEU A 447 -24.44 -16.90 4.18
N ALA A 448 -24.59 -17.05 2.87
CA ALA A 448 -25.54 -16.24 2.09
C ALA A 448 -26.99 -16.41 2.58
N THR A 449 -27.36 -17.63 2.98
CA THR A 449 -28.70 -17.91 3.54
C THR A 449 -28.91 -17.21 4.88
N GLU A 450 -27.93 -17.29 5.78
CA GLU A 450 -28.04 -16.66 7.11
C GLU A 450 -27.93 -15.14 7.04
N GLU A 451 -27.18 -14.60 6.09
CA GLU A 451 -27.09 -13.16 5.84
C GLU A 451 -28.43 -12.59 5.33
N ALA A 452 -29.11 -13.30 4.41
CA ALA A 452 -30.44 -12.93 3.96
C ALA A 452 -31.47 -12.98 5.10
N ALA A 453 -31.42 -14.02 5.94
CA ALA A 453 -32.26 -14.12 7.14
C ALA A 453 -31.98 -12.98 8.13
N ALA A 454 -30.72 -12.60 8.31
CA ALA A 454 -30.30 -11.48 9.15
C ALA A 454 -30.81 -10.13 8.65
N LYS A 455 -30.65 -9.83 7.35
CA LYS A 455 -31.18 -8.63 6.71
C LYS A 455 -32.71 -8.53 6.88
N ALA A 456 -33.43 -9.66 6.81
CA ALA A 456 -34.87 -9.69 7.05
C ALA A 456 -35.25 -9.48 8.54
N ALA A 457 -34.40 -9.91 9.47
CA ALA A 457 -34.66 -9.87 10.90
C ALA A 457 -34.30 -8.52 11.57
N GLU A 458 -33.53 -7.63 10.93
CA GLU A 458 -33.06 -6.36 11.51
C GLU A 458 -34.18 -5.51 12.15
N ASN A 459 -35.38 -5.54 11.58
CA ASN A 459 -36.55 -4.81 12.06
C ASN A 459 -37.59 -5.71 12.77
N GLY A 460 -37.19 -6.93 13.15
CA GLY A 460 -38.03 -7.94 13.79
C GLY A 460 -38.14 -7.80 15.32
N SER A 461 -38.68 -8.83 15.98
CA SER A 461 -38.68 -8.91 17.44
C SER A 461 -37.25 -9.03 17.99
N ALA A 462 -37.04 -8.67 19.26
CA ALA A 462 -35.74 -8.83 19.92
C ALA A 462 -35.19 -10.27 19.83
N GLU A 463 -36.08 -11.26 19.92
CA GLU A 463 -35.76 -12.68 19.78
C GLU A 463 -35.34 -13.05 18.34
N ALA A 464 -36.02 -12.51 17.32
CA ALA A 464 -35.67 -12.74 15.92
C ALA A 464 -34.29 -12.13 15.58
N VAL A 465 -34.03 -10.91 16.06
CA VAL A 465 -32.73 -10.23 15.89
C VAL A 465 -31.61 -11.01 16.58
N ALA A 466 -31.80 -11.44 17.83
CA ALA A 466 -30.80 -12.21 18.58
C ALA A 466 -30.51 -13.57 17.93
N THR A 467 -31.54 -14.24 17.42
CA THR A 467 -31.41 -15.51 16.69
C THR A 467 -30.65 -15.31 15.39
N ALA A 468 -31.01 -14.29 14.60
CA ALA A 468 -30.32 -13.97 13.36
C ALA A 468 -28.85 -13.61 13.57
N TYR A 469 -28.54 -12.80 14.58
CA TYR A 469 -27.16 -12.48 14.95
C TYR A 469 -26.34 -13.74 15.26
N THR A 470 -26.88 -14.62 16.10
CA THR A 470 -26.21 -15.86 16.50
C THR A 470 -25.92 -16.76 15.31
N ARG A 471 -26.90 -16.94 14.42
CA ARG A 471 -26.77 -17.81 13.24
C ARG A 471 -25.85 -17.22 12.19
N LEU A 472 -25.97 -15.93 11.89
CA LEU A 472 -25.06 -15.23 10.97
C LEU A 472 -23.62 -15.26 11.50
N SER A 473 -23.42 -15.02 12.79
CA SER A 473 -22.10 -15.06 13.42
C SER A 473 -21.46 -16.44 13.31
N ALA A 474 -22.24 -17.51 13.54
CA ALA A 474 -21.79 -18.88 13.36
C ALA A 474 -21.44 -19.19 11.89
N ALA A 475 -22.29 -18.79 10.94
CA ALA A 475 -22.04 -19.02 9.52
C ALA A 475 -20.83 -18.24 9.02
N PHE A 476 -20.64 -17.01 9.50
CA PHE A 476 -19.51 -16.17 9.14
C PHE A 476 -18.20 -16.69 9.73
N THR A 477 -18.22 -17.18 10.97
CA THR A 477 -17.07 -17.86 11.58
C THR A 477 -16.72 -19.13 10.80
N ALA A 478 -17.72 -19.91 10.39
CA ALA A 478 -17.51 -21.09 9.56
C ALA A 478 -16.85 -20.73 8.21
N ALA A 479 -17.34 -19.67 7.54
CA ALA A 479 -16.77 -19.19 6.28
C ALA A 479 -15.31 -18.77 6.40
N GLN A 480 -14.97 -18.03 7.46
CA GLN A 480 -13.60 -17.59 7.71
C GLN A 480 -12.67 -18.77 8.02
N ASN A 481 -13.12 -19.74 8.81
CA ASN A 481 -12.34 -20.95 9.06
C ASN A 481 -12.17 -21.81 7.79
N ALA A 482 -13.18 -21.81 6.91
CA ALA A 482 -13.15 -22.57 5.65
C ALA A 482 -12.27 -21.92 4.56
N ALA A 483 -12.13 -20.60 4.56
CA ALA A 483 -11.28 -19.88 3.61
C ALA A 483 -9.77 -20.15 3.79
N GLY A 484 -9.35 -20.69 4.95
CA GLY A 484 -7.98 -21.14 5.18
C GLY A 484 -6.97 -20.01 5.42
N GLU A 485 -5.68 -20.37 5.53
CA GLU A 485 -4.57 -19.44 5.77
C GLU A 485 -3.95 -18.85 4.49
N ALA A 486 -4.57 -19.05 3.33
CA ALA A 486 -4.03 -18.64 2.03
C ALA A 486 -3.81 -17.12 2.00
N LYS A 487 -2.65 -16.67 1.52
CA LYS A 487 -2.27 -15.25 1.59
C LYS A 487 -2.27 -14.60 0.22
N TYR A 488 -3.06 -13.55 0.09
CA TYR A 488 -2.95 -12.64 -1.04
C TYR A 488 -1.60 -11.92 -1.07
N THR A 489 -1.18 -11.51 -2.25
CA THR A 489 0.11 -10.84 -2.43
C THR A 489 0.11 -9.47 -1.77
N TYR A 490 -1.04 -8.77 -1.71
CA TYR A 490 -1.15 -7.53 -0.92
C TYR A 490 -0.77 -7.71 0.56
N SER A 491 -0.97 -8.92 1.12
CA SER A 491 -0.64 -9.21 2.53
C SER A 491 0.82 -9.64 2.71
N SER A 492 1.36 -10.43 1.77
CA SER A 492 2.74 -10.93 1.84
C SER A 492 3.77 -9.93 1.33
N ASN A 493 3.37 -8.99 0.47
CA ASN A 493 4.21 -7.99 -0.18
C ASN A 493 3.50 -6.62 -0.25
N ALA A 494 3.00 -6.14 0.91
CA ALA A 494 2.24 -4.89 1.02
C ALA A 494 2.98 -3.63 0.52
N GLY A 495 4.31 -3.68 0.39
CA GLY A 495 5.12 -2.60 -0.17
C GLY A 495 4.97 -2.42 -1.68
N LEU A 496 4.44 -3.42 -2.39
CA LEU A 496 4.14 -3.35 -3.82
C LEU A 496 2.73 -2.80 -4.04
N THR A 497 2.66 -1.47 -4.09
CA THR A 497 1.41 -0.72 -3.98
C THR A 497 1.44 0.56 -4.82
N SER A 498 0.27 1.04 -5.20
CA SER A 498 0.07 2.24 -6.01
C SER A 498 -1.39 2.67 -5.88
N SER A 499 -1.74 3.91 -6.22
CA SER A 499 -3.12 4.38 -6.26
C SER A 499 -3.59 4.66 -7.68
N PHE A 500 -4.85 4.32 -7.94
CA PHE A 500 -5.60 4.72 -9.13
C PHE A 500 -6.87 5.43 -8.66
N GLY A 501 -7.41 6.32 -9.49
CA GLY A 501 -8.52 7.14 -9.06
C GLY A 501 -8.97 8.12 -10.13
N TRP A 502 -9.74 9.10 -9.69
CA TRP A 502 -10.21 10.23 -10.47
C TRP A 502 -9.62 11.55 -9.98
N GLU A 503 -9.80 12.61 -10.76
CA GLU A 503 -9.33 13.94 -10.37
C GLU A 503 -10.21 14.53 -9.25
N GLY A 504 -9.56 14.87 -8.13
CA GLY A 504 -10.20 15.48 -6.96
C GLY A 504 -10.81 14.48 -6.00
N ASP A 505 -10.35 13.22 -6.03
CA ASP A 505 -10.64 12.22 -4.99
C ASP A 505 -10.27 12.75 -3.60
N LYS A 506 -10.76 12.12 -2.56
CA LYS A 506 -10.29 12.24 -1.18
C LYS A 506 -9.70 10.92 -0.69
N ASP A 507 -10.23 9.82 -1.20
CA ASP A 507 -10.03 8.48 -0.68
C ASP A 507 -9.75 7.48 -1.82
N ALA A 508 -8.85 7.84 -2.75
CA ALA A 508 -8.59 7.05 -3.95
C ALA A 508 -8.20 5.59 -3.64
N PRO A 509 -8.65 4.63 -4.46
CA PRO A 509 -8.27 3.22 -4.32
C PRO A 509 -6.76 2.96 -4.28
N ILE A 510 -6.32 2.17 -3.29
CA ILE A 510 -4.93 1.70 -3.19
C ILE A 510 -4.84 0.29 -3.79
N ALA A 511 -4.24 0.17 -4.97
CA ALA A 511 -3.96 -1.08 -5.67
C ALA A 511 -2.72 -1.81 -5.15
N PHE A 512 -2.73 -3.12 -5.38
CA PHE A 512 -1.65 -4.05 -5.13
C PHE A 512 -1.36 -4.91 -6.36
N ILE A 513 -0.15 -5.48 -6.38
CA ILE A 513 0.38 -6.18 -7.56
C ILE A 513 -0.48 -7.36 -8.04
N ASP A 514 -1.24 -8.03 -7.18
CA ASP A 514 -2.10 -9.16 -7.54
C ASP A 514 -3.45 -8.77 -8.17
N GLY A 515 -3.69 -7.46 -8.35
CA GLY A 515 -4.93 -6.89 -8.84
C GLY A 515 -5.92 -6.53 -7.72
N SER A 516 -5.61 -6.88 -6.47
CA SER A 516 -6.42 -6.47 -5.32
C SER A 516 -6.30 -4.96 -5.09
N TYR A 517 -7.30 -4.36 -4.47
CA TYR A 517 -7.26 -2.95 -4.08
C TYR A 517 -8.07 -2.66 -2.82
N ARG A 518 -7.67 -1.62 -2.09
CA ARG A 518 -8.31 -1.15 -0.86
C ARG A 518 -9.13 0.09 -1.12
N LEU A 519 -10.38 0.10 -0.65
CA LEU A 519 -11.32 1.21 -0.76
C LEU A 519 -11.37 1.97 0.58
N ARG A 520 -10.72 3.14 0.65
CA ARG A 520 -10.54 3.88 1.91
C ARG A 520 -11.88 4.42 2.46
N ASP A 521 -12.71 5.01 1.60
CA ASP A 521 -14.04 5.54 1.98
C ASP A 521 -15.09 4.43 2.27
N GLN A 522 -14.76 3.17 1.94
CA GLN A 522 -15.53 1.99 2.34
C GLN A 522 -14.93 1.28 3.56
N ASN A 523 -14.55 2.04 4.59
CA ASN A 523 -13.95 1.51 5.83
C ASN A 523 -12.70 0.64 5.58
N ASN A 524 -11.87 1.00 4.59
CA ASN A 524 -10.70 0.21 4.16
C ASN A 524 -11.04 -1.19 3.62
N ALA A 525 -12.23 -1.42 3.09
CA ALA A 525 -12.60 -2.69 2.49
C ALA A 525 -11.59 -3.14 1.42
N MET A 526 -11.12 -4.38 1.55
CA MET A 526 -10.25 -5.01 0.57
C MET A 526 -11.07 -5.70 -0.52
N ILE A 527 -10.76 -5.39 -1.77
CA ILE A 527 -11.30 -6.04 -2.95
C ILE A 527 -10.24 -6.99 -3.53
N THR A 528 -10.63 -8.23 -3.76
CA THR A 528 -9.80 -9.33 -4.24
C THR A 528 -10.50 -10.11 -5.35
N PHE A 529 -9.69 -10.84 -6.12
CA PHE A 529 -10.16 -11.58 -7.30
C PHE A 529 -10.07 -13.11 -7.10
N GLY A 530 -9.93 -13.58 -5.85
CA GLY A 530 -10.02 -15.01 -5.52
C GLY A 530 -8.80 -15.84 -5.83
N VAL A 531 -7.61 -15.23 -5.82
CA VAL A 531 -6.35 -15.91 -6.18
C VAL A 531 -5.27 -15.62 -5.15
N PRO A 532 -5.35 -16.18 -3.93
CA PRO A 532 -4.25 -16.11 -2.98
C PRO A 532 -3.08 -17.00 -3.41
N ASP A 533 -1.93 -16.90 -2.75
CA ASP A 533 -0.73 -17.73 -2.98
C ASP A 533 -0.36 -17.88 -4.47
N ILE A 534 -0.30 -16.76 -5.19
CA ILE A 534 0.06 -16.75 -6.61
C ILE A 534 1.49 -17.30 -6.76
N PRO A 535 1.70 -18.38 -7.55
CA PRO A 535 3.03 -18.93 -7.74
C PRO A 535 3.83 -18.06 -8.73
N GLY A 536 5.14 -18.00 -8.51
CA GLY A 536 6.07 -17.39 -9.48
C GLY A 536 6.01 -15.86 -9.50
N LYS A 537 6.00 -15.29 -10.71
CA LYS A 537 6.10 -13.84 -10.94
C LYS A 537 4.81 -13.28 -11.56
N ILE A 538 4.45 -12.06 -11.17
CA ILE A 538 3.28 -11.31 -11.61
C ILE A 538 3.75 -10.18 -12.53
N LYS A 539 3.13 -10.03 -13.71
CA LYS A 539 3.30 -8.80 -14.50
C LYS A 539 2.36 -7.75 -14.00
N TRP A 540 2.88 -6.53 -13.79
CA TRP A 540 2.08 -5.41 -13.33
C TRP A 540 2.49 -4.11 -14.02
N TYR A 541 1.55 -3.48 -14.71
CA TYR A 541 1.81 -2.33 -15.58
C TYR A 541 0.54 -1.48 -15.82
N ASN A 542 0.73 -0.26 -16.34
CA ASN A 542 -0.36 0.63 -16.74
C ASN A 542 -0.88 0.30 -18.15
N ALA A 543 -2.19 0.32 -18.33
CA ALA A 543 -2.81 0.30 -19.65
C ALA A 543 -2.34 1.48 -20.50
N GLU A 544 -2.07 1.23 -21.79
CA GLU A 544 -1.49 2.21 -22.73
C GLU A 544 -0.18 2.88 -22.25
N GLY A 545 0.49 2.28 -21.25
CA GLY A 545 1.76 2.72 -20.69
C GLY A 545 1.64 3.72 -19.54
N TYR A 546 0.60 4.56 -19.47
CA TYR A 546 0.53 5.64 -18.46
C TYR A 546 -0.85 5.96 -17.91
N LEU A 547 -1.92 5.36 -18.45
CA LEU A 547 -3.26 5.61 -17.92
C LEU A 547 -3.38 4.98 -16.53
N PRO A 548 -4.17 5.55 -15.60
CA PRO A 548 -4.36 5.04 -14.24
C PRO A 548 -5.30 3.82 -14.26
N SER A 549 -4.89 2.81 -15.03
CA SER A 549 -5.56 1.54 -15.20
C SER A 549 -4.52 0.45 -15.06
N PHE A 550 -4.49 -0.17 -13.89
CA PHE A 550 -3.49 -1.18 -13.55
C PHE A 550 -3.90 -2.54 -14.10
N ILE A 551 -2.95 -3.27 -14.69
CA ILE A 551 -3.14 -4.62 -15.21
C ILE A 551 -2.18 -5.56 -14.50
N SER A 552 -2.74 -6.61 -13.90
CA SER A 552 -2.01 -7.71 -13.27
C SER A 552 -2.21 -9.00 -14.05
N GLU A 553 -1.11 -9.68 -14.42
CA GLU A 553 -1.14 -10.97 -15.13
C GLU A 553 -0.34 -12.04 -14.39
N TYR A 554 -0.94 -13.22 -14.22
CA TYR A 554 -0.31 -14.38 -13.58
C TYR A 554 -1.05 -15.67 -13.93
N SER A 555 -0.45 -16.82 -13.59
CA SER A 555 -1.06 -18.14 -13.82
C SER A 555 -1.09 -18.97 -12.55
N LYS A 556 -2.20 -19.67 -12.29
CA LYS A 556 -2.33 -20.62 -11.17
C LYS A 556 -3.22 -21.79 -11.58
N ASN A 557 -2.81 -23.02 -11.26
CA ASN A 557 -3.60 -24.24 -11.49
C ASN A 557 -4.10 -24.43 -12.95
N GLY A 558 -3.28 -24.06 -13.94
CA GLY A 558 -3.64 -24.15 -15.36
C GLY A 558 -4.58 -23.03 -15.85
N LEU A 559 -4.85 -22.02 -15.02
CA LEU A 559 -5.57 -20.82 -15.40
C LEU A 559 -4.59 -19.66 -15.61
N ASP A 560 -4.67 -19.01 -16.77
CA ASP A 560 -4.01 -17.73 -17.04
C ASP A 560 -5.00 -16.62 -16.74
N ILE A 561 -4.61 -15.71 -15.85
CA ILE A 561 -5.50 -14.72 -15.23
C ILE A 561 -4.96 -13.33 -15.50
N THR A 562 -5.85 -12.44 -15.93
CA THR A 562 -5.60 -11.01 -16.07
C THR A 562 -6.66 -10.24 -15.28
N VAL A 563 -6.23 -9.34 -14.41
CA VAL A 563 -7.09 -8.39 -13.69
C VAL A 563 -6.71 -6.99 -14.15
N GLN A 564 -7.67 -6.23 -14.67
CA GLN A 564 -7.49 -4.82 -15.02
C GLN A 564 -8.46 -3.97 -14.20
N SER A 565 -7.95 -2.96 -13.49
CA SER A 565 -8.77 -2.06 -12.66
C SER A 565 -8.47 -0.59 -12.93
N PHE A 566 -9.49 0.26 -12.91
CA PHE A 566 -9.40 1.72 -13.02
C PHE A 566 -10.62 2.38 -12.38
N SER A 567 -10.57 3.70 -12.20
CA SER A 567 -11.70 4.47 -11.67
C SER A 567 -12.26 5.44 -12.70
N ASP A 568 -13.56 5.71 -12.58
CA ASP A 568 -14.26 6.73 -13.37
C ASP A 568 -15.26 7.50 -12.50
N GLU A 569 -15.50 8.76 -12.83
CA GLU A 569 -16.49 9.59 -12.14
C GLU A 569 -17.90 9.29 -12.66
N ALA A 570 -18.85 9.17 -11.73
CA ALA A 570 -20.27 9.06 -12.03
C ALA A 570 -21.11 9.95 -11.12
N THR A 571 -22.27 10.37 -11.62
CA THR A 571 -23.28 11.09 -10.84
C THR A 571 -24.52 10.23 -10.69
N VAL A 572 -24.91 9.96 -9.45
CA VAL A 572 -26.12 9.20 -9.12
C VAL A 572 -26.99 10.02 -8.17
N ASP A 573 -28.25 10.23 -8.53
CA ASP A 573 -29.22 11.04 -7.77
C ASP A 573 -28.72 12.45 -7.40
N GLY A 574 -27.89 13.04 -8.28
CA GLY A 574 -27.30 14.36 -8.07
C GLY A 574 -26.06 14.39 -7.19
N ASN A 575 -25.62 13.25 -6.66
CA ASN A 575 -24.39 13.10 -5.88
C ASN A 575 -23.25 12.54 -6.75
N ARG A 576 -22.03 12.98 -6.47
CA ARG A 576 -20.82 12.59 -7.20
C ARG A 576 -20.20 11.33 -6.55
N TYR A 577 -19.78 10.37 -7.34
CA TYR A 577 -19.12 9.14 -6.87
C TYR A 577 -17.97 8.80 -7.79
N GLU A 578 -16.87 8.35 -7.20
CA GLU A 578 -15.84 7.60 -7.90
C GLU A 578 -16.27 6.12 -7.92
N ILE A 579 -16.26 5.49 -9.08
CA ILE A 579 -16.58 4.07 -9.24
C ILE A 579 -15.35 3.34 -9.78
N ALA A 580 -14.89 2.33 -9.04
CA ALA A 580 -13.82 1.44 -9.49
C ALA A 580 -14.41 0.34 -10.38
N TYR A 581 -13.96 0.28 -11.63
CA TYR A 581 -14.30 -0.75 -12.60
C TYR A 581 -13.17 -1.76 -12.70
N SER A 582 -13.54 -3.05 -12.74
CA SER A 582 -12.57 -4.14 -12.82
C SER A 582 -12.98 -5.17 -13.87
N ARG A 583 -12.02 -5.69 -14.63
CA ARG A 583 -12.20 -6.77 -15.61
C ARG A 583 -11.28 -7.92 -15.25
N MET A 584 -11.86 -9.08 -15.00
CA MET A 584 -11.13 -10.33 -14.81
C MET A 584 -11.29 -11.22 -16.05
N THR A 585 -10.19 -11.50 -16.74
CA THR A 585 -10.14 -12.45 -17.84
C THR A 585 -9.42 -13.71 -17.39
N VAL A 586 -10.05 -14.86 -17.57
CA VAL A 586 -9.50 -16.17 -17.19
C VAL A 586 -9.51 -17.10 -18.39
N HIS A 587 -8.32 -17.51 -18.83
CA HIS A 587 -8.14 -18.53 -19.86
C HIS A 587 -7.74 -19.86 -19.22
N ASN A 588 -8.42 -20.95 -19.59
CA ASN A 588 -8.08 -22.28 -19.09
C ASN A 588 -7.11 -22.97 -20.05
N SER A 589 -5.82 -22.94 -19.70
CA SER A 589 -4.73 -23.63 -20.40
C SER A 589 -4.60 -25.10 -20.02
N GLY A 590 -5.46 -25.60 -19.12
CA GLY A 590 -5.52 -27.00 -18.71
C GLY A 590 -6.30 -27.90 -19.69
N SER A 591 -6.29 -29.20 -19.41
CA SER A 591 -6.98 -30.23 -20.21
C SER A 591 -8.38 -30.59 -19.70
N ALA A 592 -8.79 -30.07 -18.54
CA ALA A 592 -10.09 -30.32 -17.91
C ALA A 592 -10.78 -29.00 -17.55
N ALA A 593 -12.11 -29.04 -17.42
CA ALA A 593 -12.86 -27.88 -16.95
C ALA A 593 -12.37 -27.49 -15.55
N ALA A 594 -12.19 -26.18 -15.33
CA ALA A 594 -11.66 -25.64 -14.10
C ALA A 594 -12.66 -24.69 -13.45
N THR A 595 -12.66 -24.63 -12.12
CA THR A 595 -13.46 -23.66 -11.35
C THR A 595 -12.84 -22.27 -11.52
N LEU A 596 -13.68 -21.29 -11.81
CA LEU A 596 -13.25 -19.89 -11.87
C LEU A 596 -12.99 -19.34 -10.46
N PRO A 597 -12.00 -18.45 -10.28
CA PRO A 597 -11.80 -17.76 -9.01
C PRO A 597 -13.06 -17.04 -8.54
N LYS A 598 -13.35 -17.10 -7.24
CA LYS A 598 -14.44 -16.38 -6.59
C LYS A 598 -13.96 -14.98 -6.23
N VAL A 599 -14.65 -13.94 -6.68
CA VAL A 599 -14.24 -12.54 -6.40
C VAL A 599 -14.91 -12.02 -5.13
N SER A 600 -14.44 -10.90 -4.57
CA SER A 600 -15.06 -10.29 -3.38
C SER A 600 -16.55 -10.02 -3.55
N ARG A 601 -17.32 -10.16 -2.47
CA ARG A 601 -18.78 -10.02 -2.46
C ARG A 601 -19.28 -8.62 -2.82
N LYS A 602 -18.47 -7.58 -2.60
CA LYS A 602 -18.77 -6.19 -2.97
C LYS A 602 -18.75 -5.90 -4.47
N LEU A 603 -18.16 -6.78 -5.28
CA LEU A 603 -18.04 -6.54 -6.71
C LEU A 603 -19.38 -6.81 -7.41
N ILE A 604 -19.93 -5.76 -8.00
CA ILE A 604 -21.21 -5.80 -8.72
C ILE A 604 -20.93 -6.26 -10.14
N GLY A 605 -21.48 -7.41 -10.53
CA GLY A 605 -21.29 -7.97 -11.87
C GLY A 605 -21.99 -7.16 -12.97
N LEU A 606 -21.23 -6.71 -13.97
CA LEU A 606 -21.72 -5.93 -15.13
C LEU A 606 -22.01 -6.79 -16.36
N THR A 607 -21.66 -8.08 -16.32
CA THR A 607 -21.75 -9.02 -17.43
C THR A 607 -22.50 -10.28 -17.02
N ALA A 608 -23.17 -10.94 -17.97
CA ALA A 608 -23.88 -12.20 -17.68
C ALA A 608 -22.94 -13.31 -17.17
N SER A 609 -21.67 -13.29 -17.60
CA SER A 609 -20.62 -14.22 -17.16
C SER A 609 -20.14 -13.98 -15.72
N ALA A 610 -20.51 -12.88 -15.05
CA ALA A 610 -20.14 -12.62 -13.67
C ALA A 610 -20.61 -13.72 -12.70
N SER A 611 -21.73 -14.39 -13.02
CA SER A 611 -22.26 -15.53 -12.25
C SER A 611 -21.68 -16.89 -12.65
N GLN A 612 -20.82 -16.94 -13.67
CA GLN A 612 -20.23 -18.18 -14.15
C GLN A 612 -19.18 -18.71 -13.16
N THR A 613 -19.26 -20.01 -12.85
CA THR A 613 -18.42 -20.68 -11.84
C THR A 613 -17.35 -21.60 -12.43
N SER A 614 -17.38 -21.89 -13.73
CA SER A 614 -16.43 -22.80 -14.38
C SER A 614 -16.05 -22.34 -15.79
N VAL A 615 -14.89 -22.81 -16.26
CA VAL A 615 -14.36 -22.54 -17.60
C VAL A 615 -13.89 -23.84 -18.25
N ALA A 616 -14.36 -24.11 -19.47
CA ALA A 616 -13.99 -25.29 -20.24
C ALA A 616 -12.51 -25.24 -20.69
N PRO A 617 -11.86 -26.39 -20.95
CA PRO A 617 -10.50 -26.45 -21.50
C PRO A 617 -10.35 -25.58 -22.75
N GLY A 618 -9.30 -24.78 -22.82
CA GLY A 618 -9.01 -23.88 -23.95
C GLY A 618 -9.98 -22.70 -24.11
N ALA A 619 -10.99 -22.57 -23.24
CA ALA A 619 -11.93 -21.46 -23.28
C ALA A 619 -11.42 -20.27 -22.45
N THR A 620 -11.95 -19.09 -22.76
CA THR A 620 -11.71 -17.86 -22.01
C THR A 620 -13.03 -17.30 -21.51
N VAL A 621 -13.07 -16.87 -20.26
CA VAL A 621 -14.20 -16.18 -19.65
C VAL A 621 -13.73 -14.81 -19.19
N THR A 622 -14.44 -13.76 -19.61
CA THR A 622 -14.24 -12.38 -19.15
C THR A 622 -15.42 -12.00 -18.27
N ARG A 623 -15.14 -11.45 -17.08
CA ARG A 623 -16.13 -10.99 -16.10
C ARG A 623 -15.79 -9.56 -15.71
N ASP A 624 -16.75 -8.67 -15.94
CA ASP A 624 -16.64 -7.25 -15.62
C ASP A 624 -17.41 -6.92 -14.36
N TYR A 625 -16.85 -6.03 -13.55
CA TYR A 625 -17.39 -5.64 -12.25
C TYR A 625 -17.25 -4.13 -12.02
N ALA A 626 -18.04 -3.61 -11.09
CA ALA A 626 -17.91 -2.28 -10.53
C ALA A 626 -18.11 -2.28 -9.01
N VAL A 627 -17.58 -1.27 -8.33
CA VAL A 627 -17.82 -0.98 -6.90
C VAL A 627 -17.59 0.51 -6.63
N GLY A 628 -18.39 1.11 -5.75
CA GLY A 628 -18.16 2.49 -5.33
C GLY A 628 -16.84 2.64 -4.58
N ALA A 629 -16.03 3.62 -4.95
CA ALA A 629 -14.67 3.81 -4.42
C ALA A 629 -14.59 4.97 -3.42
N ASP A 630 -15.07 6.14 -3.83
CA ASP A 630 -15.04 7.38 -3.06
C ASP A 630 -16.34 8.19 -3.30
N ARG A 631 -16.72 8.98 -2.29
CA ARG A 631 -17.79 9.98 -2.34
C ARG A 631 -17.23 11.40 -2.43
N PHE A 632 -15.94 11.56 -2.71
CA PHE A 632 -15.26 12.86 -2.76
C PHE A 632 -15.42 13.64 -1.44
N GLY A 633 -15.34 12.92 -0.31
CA GLY A 633 -15.62 13.47 1.03
C GLY A 633 -17.10 13.65 1.39
N GLY A 634 -18.03 13.21 0.54
CA GLY A 634 -19.47 13.22 0.81
C GLY A 634 -19.90 12.21 1.88
N SER A 635 -20.88 12.58 2.71
CA SER A 635 -21.42 11.73 3.78
C SER A 635 -22.74 11.02 3.42
N TYR A 636 -23.17 11.10 2.16
CA TYR A 636 -24.39 10.45 1.66
C TYR A 636 -24.22 8.93 1.50
N ALA A 637 -25.35 8.23 1.39
CA ALA A 637 -25.38 6.78 1.20
C ALA A 637 -24.73 6.35 -0.13
N TRP A 638 -24.20 5.14 -0.16
CA TRP A 638 -23.74 4.50 -1.39
C TRP A 638 -24.93 4.22 -2.33
N PRO A 639 -24.74 4.31 -3.66
CA PRO A 639 -25.76 3.89 -4.61
C PRO A 639 -26.05 2.39 -4.47
N SER A 640 -27.26 1.94 -4.80
CA SER A 640 -27.56 0.51 -4.85
C SER A 640 -26.82 -0.18 -6.00
N ASP A 641 -26.65 -1.49 -5.89
CA ASP A 641 -26.00 -2.31 -6.92
C ASP A 641 -26.65 -2.13 -8.29
N GLU A 642 -27.99 -2.04 -8.35
CA GLU A 642 -28.71 -1.80 -9.60
C GLU A 642 -28.40 -0.44 -10.21
N LYS A 643 -28.19 0.59 -9.37
CA LYS A 643 -27.84 1.93 -9.84
C LYS A 643 -26.43 1.97 -10.38
N ILE A 644 -25.48 1.30 -9.72
CA ILE A 644 -24.09 1.19 -10.20
C ILE A 644 -24.06 0.39 -11.50
N ALA A 645 -24.73 -0.76 -11.57
CA ALA A 645 -24.80 -1.57 -12.79
C ALA A 645 -25.46 -0.82 -13.96
N ALA A 646 -26.39 0.10 -13.69
CA ALA A 646 -27.04 0.93 -14.69
C ALA A 646 -26.17 2.07 -15.24
N LEU A 647 -25.00 2.37 -14.64
CA LEU A 647 -24.09 3.41 -15.12
C LEU A 647 -23.48 3.06 -16.48
N GLY A 648 -23.23 1.78 -16.74
CA GLY A 648 -22.74 1.31 -18.02
C GLY A 648 -21.80 0.11 -17.92
N SER A 649 -21.12 -0.15 -19.03
CA SER A 649 -20.16 -1.24 -19.15
C SER A 649 -18.74 -0.79 -18.80
N PHE A 650 -17.88 -1.76 -18.46
CA PHE A 650 -16.43 -1.53 -18.30
C PHE A 650 -15.83 -0.77 -19.48
N ASP A 651 -16.14 -1.16 -20.73
CA ASP A 651 -15.55 -0.53 -21.92
C ASP A 651 -16.02 0.92 -22.11
N THR A 652 -17.27 1.23 -21.74
CA THR A 652 -17.82 2.60 -21.79
C THR A 652 -17.05 3.51 -20.83
N HIS A 653 -16.90 3.08 -19.58
CA HIS A 653 -16.20 3.85 -18.56
C HIS A 653 -14.68 3.90 -18.80
N TYR A 654 -14.10 2.83 -19.34
CA TYR A 654 -12.69 2.84 -19.74
C TYR A 654 -12.44 3.87 -20.84
N ALA A 655 -13.33 3.94 -21.84
CA ALA A 655 -13.24 4.94 -22.90
C ALA A 655 -13.41 6.38 -22.37
N HIS A 656 -14.29 6.59 -21.39
CA HIS A 656 -14.49 7.89 -20.75
C HIS A 656 -13.25 8.32 -19.95
N MET A 657 -12.78 7.47 -19.01
CA MET A 657 -11.55 7.68 -18.25
C MET A 657 -10.35 7.95 -19.16
N ARG A 658 -10.16 7.11 -20.18
CA ARG A 658 -9.12 7.27 -21.20
C ARG A 658 -9.20 8.62 -21.91
N SER A 659 -10.39 9.03 -22.33
CA SER A 659 -10.60 10.31 -23.02
C SER A 659 -10.29 11.49 -22.11
N TYR A 660 -10.78 11.44 -20.87
CA TYR A 660 -10.56 12.48 -19.87
C TYR A 660 -9.08 12.71 -19.59
N TRP A 661 -8.35 11.66 -19.21
CA TRP A 661 -6.93 11.80 -18.85
C TRP A 661 -6.07 12.19 -20.04
N ASN A 662 -6.34 11.66 -21.24
CA ASN A 662 -5.64 12.11 -22.45
C ASN A 662 -5.94 13.58 -22.78
N GLN A 663 -7.17 14.06 -22.55
CA GLN A 663 -7.50 15.47 -22.69
C GLN A 663 -6.76 16.33 -21.66
N ARG A 664 -6.67 15.90 -20.39
CA ARG A 664 -5.90 16.60 -19.36
C ARG A 664 -4.41 16.66 -19.72
N VAL A 665 -3.81 15.54 -20.10
CA VAL A 665 -2.42 15.46 -20.57
C VAL A 665 -2.19 16.30 -21.83
N SER A 666 -3.14 16.41 -22.75
CA SER A 666 -2.94 17.21 -23.99
C SER A 666 -2.72 18.71 -23.74
N LYS A 667 -3.13 19.23 -22.59
CA LYS A 667 -3.05 20.67 -22.25
C LYS A 667 -1.67 21.10 -21.75
N ILE A 668 -0.86 20.17 -21.28
CA ILE A 668 0.51 20.43 -20.79
C ILE A 668 1.54 20.27 -21.91
N ALA A 669 2.80 20.57 -21.62
CA ALA A 669 3.91 20.35 -22.54
C ALA A 669 3.99 18.87 -22.97
N GLN A 670 4.30 18.62 -24.23
CA GLN A 670 4.29 17.28 -24.82
C GLN A 670 5.70 16.82 -25.16
N ILE A 671 6.04 15.60 -24.76
CA ILE A 671 7.20 14.86 -25.26
C ILE A 671 6.69 13.86 -26.29
N THR A 672 7.03 14.08 -27.56
CA THR A 672 6.49 13.30 -28.69
C THR A 672 7.43 12.21 -29.17
N ALA A 673 8.74 12.34 -28.89
CA ALA A 673 9.72 11.30 -29.14
C ALA A 673 10.91 11.42 -28.17
N LEU A 674 11.33 10.28 -27.62
CA LEU A 674 12.61 10.09 -26.92
C LEU A 674 13.17 8.72 -27.31
N PRO A 675 14.50 8.51 -27.23
CA PRO A 675 15.09 7.19 -27.40
C PRO A 675 14.62 6.17 -26.35
N ASP A 676 14.24 6.63 -25.15
CA ASP A 676 13.58 5.81 -24.12
C ASP A 676 12.13 6.29 -23.91
N LYS A 677 11.16 5.54 -24.47
CA LYS A 677 9.74 5.88 -24.38
C LYS A 677 9.23 5.83 -22.93
N ARG A 678 9.84 5.03 -22.05
CA ARG A 678 9.34 4.85 -20.67
C ARG A 678 9.40 6.13 -19.87
N LEU A 679 10.32 7.05 -20.20
CA LEU A 679 10.37 8.39 -19.61
C LEU A 679 9.15 9.26 -20.01
N ILE A 680 8.62 9.06 -21.23
CA ILE A 680 7.37 9.72 -21.66
C ILE A 680 6.20 9.18 -20.85
N ASP A 681 6.16 7.86 -20.67
CA ASP A 681 5.09 7.18 -19.92
C ASP A 681 5.14 7.58 -18.44
N ALA A 682 6.33 7.60 -17.82
CA ALA A 682 6.54 8.04 -16.44
C ALA A 682 6.16 9.51 -16.21
N TYR A 683 6.48 10.39 -17.16
CA TYR A 683 6.07 11.81 -17.12
C TYR A 683 4.54 11.96 -17.14
N LYS A 684 3.86 11.25 -18.05
CA LYS A 684 2.40 11.30 -18.17
C LYS A 684 1.70 10.67 -16.96
N ALA A 685 2.18 9.52 -16.51
CA ALA A 685 1.65 8.84 -15.33
C ALA A 685 1.83 9.71 -14.09
N GLY A 686 3.01 10.30 -13.89
CA GLY A 686 3.27 11.18 -12.75
C GLY A 686 2.39 12.42 -12.70
N TYR A 687 2.08 13.00 -13.86
CA TYR A 687 1.10 14.09 -13.94
C TYR A 687 -0.30 13.64 -13.52
N ILE A 688 -0.76 12.49 -14.02
CA ILE A 688 -2.08 11.95 -13.68
C ILE A 688 -2.14 11.60 -12.19
N TYR A 689 -1.14 10.89 -11.65
CA TYR A 689 -1.07 10.54 -10.24
C TYR A 689 -1.07 11.78 -9.34
N THR A 690 -0.38 12.85 -9.73
CA THR A 690 -0.40 14.12 -8.99
C THR A 690 -1.82 14.69 -8.88
N LEU A 691 -2.67 14.51 -9.89
CA LEU A 691 -4.04 15.00 -9.90
C LEU A 691 -5.04 14.07 -9.22
N ILE A 692 -4.74 12.77 -9.14
CA ILE A 692 -5.51 11.79 -8.36
C ILE A 692 -5.26 12.01 -6.87
N ILE A 693 -3.98 12.07 -6.46
CA ILE A 693 -3.53 12.30 -5.08
C ILE A 693 -3.87 13.72 -4.58
N ARG A 694 -4.38 14.60 -5.47
CA ARG A 694 -4.79 15.93 -5.08
C ARG A 694 -6.22 15.88 -4.54
N ASP A 695 -6.34 16.08 -3.24
CA ASP A 695 -7.63 16.14 -2.61
C ASP A 695 -8.40 17.44 -2.87
N ASP A 696 -9.70 17.30 -3.16
CA ASP A 696 -10.64 18.41 -3.13
C ASP A 696 -11.39 18.41 -1.78
N VAL A 697 -10.82 19.05 -0.75
CA VAL A 697 -11.38 19.11 0.62
C VAL A 697 -12.02 20.47 0.88
N ASP A 698 -13.31 20.48 1.26
CA ASP A 698 -14.05 21.71 1.61
C ASP A 698 -13.94 22.83 0.56
N GLY A 699 -13.92 22.45 -0.72
CA GLY A 699 -13.79 23.36 -1.86
C GLY A 699 -12.36 23.87 -2.12
N GLN A 700 -11.36 23.40 -1.36
CA GLN A 700 -9.94 23.68 -1.57
C GLN A 700 -9.27 22.54 -2.34
N LYS A 701 -8.30 22.90 -3.19
CA LYS A 701 -7.54 21.93 -3.99
C LYS A 701 -6.18 21.70 -3.34
N GLN A 702 -6.09 20.67 -2.52
CA GLN A 702 -4.95 20.36 -1.68
C GLN A 702 -4.02 19.37 -2.38
N LEU A 703 -2.80 19.81 -2.71
CA LEU A 703 -1.80 18.94 -3.34
C LEU A 703 -1.12 18.08 -2.27
N HIS A 704 -1.72 16.94 -1.94
CA HIS A 704 -1.11 15.98 -1.02
C HIS A 704 0.12 15.31 -1.65
N VAL A 705 0.94 14.71 -0.80
CA VAL A 705 2.21 14.10 -1.22
C VAL A 705 2.03 12.64 -1.63
N GLY A 706 1.08 11.93 -1.04
CA GLY A 706 0.74 10.57 -1.41
C GLY A 706 -0.60 10.13 -0.82
N GLU A 707 -1.16 9.07 -1.39
CA GLU A 707 -2.41 8.43 -0.96
C GLU A 707 -2.14 7.34 0.08
N ASN A 708 -1.19 6.44 -0.23
CA ASN A 708 -0.70 5.46 0.71
C ASN A 708 0.49 6.03 1.50
N GLY A 709 0.17 6.68 2.61
CA GLY A 709 1.12 7.47 3.40
C GLY A 709 1.17 8.92 2.92
N TYR A 710 1.41 9.85 3.86
CA TYR A 710 1.45 11.31 3.60
C TYR A 710 0.24 11.88 2.85
N ASP A 711 -0.96 11.39 3.19
CA ASP A 711 -2.26 11.92 2.75
C ASP A 711 -2.56 13.27 3.46
N LYS A 712 -1.74 14.27 3.12
CA LYS A 712 -1.79 15.66 3.56
C LYS A 712 -0.79 16.51 2.76
N MET A 713 -0.93 17.82 2.89
CA MET A 713 0.03 18.78 2.35
C MET A 713 1.25 18.97 3.27
N TYR A 714 2.42 19.13 2.65
CA TYR A 714 3.65 19.59 3.29
C TYR A 714 4.22 20.76 2.47
N ASP A 715 4.63 21.84 3.12
CA ASP A 715 4.91 23.10 2.41
C ASP A 715 6.03 23.01 1.36
N HIS A 716 7.14 22.39 1.73
CA HIS A 716 8.28 22.31 0.83
C HIS A 716 8.02 21.36 -0.35
N ASP A 717 7.26 20.28 -0.13
CA ASP A 717 6.74 19.39 -1.17
C ASP A 717 5.81 20.13 -2.11
N THR A 718 4.80 20.79 -1.53
CA THR A 718 3.73 21.49 -2.25
C THR A 718 4.33 22.54 -3.18
N ILE A 719 5.29 23.34 -2.69
CA ILE A 719 5.99 24.32 -3.54
C ILE A 719 6.66 23.65 -4.74
N GLY A 720 7.29 22.49 -4.54
CA GLY A 720 7.92 21.73 -5.63
C GLY A 720 6.91 21.15 -6.62
N ILE A 721 5.80 20.59 -6.14
CA ILE A 721 4.72 20.05 -6.97
C ILE A 721 4.10 21.17 -7.81
N VAL A 722 3.71 22.29 -7.19
CA VAL A 722 3.14 23.46 -7.89
C VAL A 722 4.12 24.01 -8.92
N SER A 723 5.39 24.19 -8.55
CA SER A 723 6.42 24.70 -9.47
C SER A 723 6.57 23.81 -10.71
N THR A 724 6.45 22.48 -10.54
CA THR A 724 6.53 21.52 -11.65
C THR A 724 5.28 21.60 -12.54
N LEU A 725 4.08 21.63 -11.96
CA LEU A 725 2.82 21.79 -12.70
C LEU A 725 2.80 23.06 -13.56
N LEU A 726 3.25 24.18 -12.97
CA LEU A 726 3.38 25.45 -13.69
C LEU A 726 4.44 25.41 -14.78
N THR A 727 5.55 24.70 -14.55
CA THR A 727 6.63 24.53 -15.54
C THR A 727 6.19 23.72 -16.75
N MET A 728 5.41 22.67 -16.55
CA MET A 728 4.79 21.90 -17.65
C MET A 728 3.59 22.61 -18.30
N GLY A 729 3.09 23.69 -17.68
CA GLY A 729 2.05 24.55 -18.23
C GLY A 729 0.64 24.09 -17.92
N ASP A 730 0.43 23.40 -16.79
CA ASP A 730 -0.88 23.25 -16.19
C ASP A 730 -1.23 24.50 -15.39
N PHE A 731 -2.14 25.30 -15.94
CA PHE A 731 -2.65 26.51 -15.30
C PHE A 731 -4.10 26.36 -14.83
N SER A 732 -4.68 25.16 -14.92
CA SER A 732 -6.12 24.92 -14.72
C SER A 732 -6.57 25.36 -13.32
N TYR A 733 -5.75 25.09 -12.31
CA TYR A 733 -5.99 25.41 -10.90
C TYR A 733 -4.82 26.18 -10.27
N ALA A 734 -4.01 26.83 -11.08
CA ALA A 734 -2.79 27.50 -10.62
C ALA A 734 -3.06 28.52 -9.50
N LYS A 735 -4.17 29.27 -9.58
CA LYS A 735 -4.53 30.26 -8.57
C LYS A 735 -4.95 29.61 -7.25
N ASP A 736 -5.72 28.51 -7.33
CA ASP A 736 -6.13 27.74 -6.15
C ASP A 736 -4.89 27.19 -5.43
N TYR A 737 -3.96 26.57 -6.18
CA TYR A 737 -2.71 26.05 -5.62
C TYR A 737 -1.83 27.13 -5.01
N LEU A 738 -1.69 28.28 -5.67
CA LEU A 738 -0.89 29.40 -5.15
C LEU A 738 -1.50 29.99 -3.88
N ALA A 739 -2.83 30.04 -3.79
CA ALA A 739 -3.56 30.53 -2.62
C ALA A 739 -3.43 29.61 -1.41
N THR A 740 -3.21 28.30 -1.61
CA THR A 740 -2.97 27.35 -0.50
C THR A 740 -1.58 27.43 0.14
N LEU A 741 -0.68 28.29 -0.37
CA LEU A 741 0.69 28.40 0.15
C LEU A 741 0.84 29.55 1.17
N PRO A 742 1.58 29.37 2.29
CA PRO A 742 2.07 28.09 2.78
C PRO A 742 0.90 27.28 3.38
N ALA A 743 0.85 26.00 3.07
CA ALA A 743 -0.12 25.04 3.58
C ALA A 743 0.12 24.69 5.07
N GLN A 744 1.32 24.20 5.41
CA GLN A 744 1.75 23.87 6.77
C GLN A 744 3.27 24.05 6.93
N LEU A 745 3.68 25.13 7.60
CA LEU A 745 5.10 25.51 7.73
C LEU A 745 5.85 24.61 8.71
N GLN A 746 6.28 23.44 8.22
CA GLN A 746 7.14 22.49 8.91
C GLN A 746 8.63 22.76 8.66
N TYR A 747 9.01 22.95 7.40
CA TYR A 747 10.39 23.21 7.00
C TYR A 747 10.58 24.69 6.64
N GLN A 748 11.63 25.29 7.18
CA GLN A 748 11.87 26.73 7.06
C GLN A 748 12.23 27.12 5.62
N ASP A 749 12.75 26.21 4.81
CA ASP A 749 13.12 26.49 3.42
C ASP A 749 11.94 26.90 2.55
N ALA A 750 10.74 26.37 2.83
CA ALA A 750 9.51 26.71 2.13
C ALA A 750 9.20 28.21 2.18
N LYS A 751 9.36 28.85 3.33
CA LYS A 751 9.10 30.29 3.46
C LYS A 751 10.13 31.14 2.70
N TRP A 752 11.39 30.68 2.64
CA TRP A 752 12.43 31.41 1.93
C TRP A 752 12.25 31.31 0.42
N LYS A 753 11.83 30.16 -0.09
CA LYS A 753 11.56 29.93 -1.52
C LYS A 753 10.11 30.20 -1.95
N TYR A 754 9.30 30.82 -1.09
CA TYR A 754 7.88 31.10 -1.29
C TYR A 754 7.57 31.86 -2.60
N SER A 755 8.46 32.74 -3.04
CA SER A 755 8.30 33.52 -4.26
C SER A 755 8.45 32.69 -5.56
N ALA A 756 9.01 31.48 -5.49
CA ALA A 756 9.33 30.66 -6.67
C ALA A 756 8.11 30.28 -7.53
N PRO A 757 7.03 29.66 -7.00
CA PRO A 757 5.88 29.29 -7.82
C PRO A 757 5.17 30.52 -8.41
N TYR A 758 5.12 31.64 -7.68
CA TYR A 758 4.61 32.92 -8.19
C TYR A 758 5.46 33.48 -9.33
N ALA A 759 6.79 33.37 -9.24
CA ALA A 759 7.70 33.79 -10.29
C ALA A 759 7.52 32.95 -11.56
N ILE A 760 7.33 31.63 -11.44
CA ILE A 760 7.05 30.74 -12.58
C ILE A 760 5.71 31.11 -13.21
N TYR A 761 4.65 31.23 -12.40
CA TYR A 761 3.32 31.62 -12.88
C TYR A 761 3.36 32.95 -13.62
N LEU A 762 3.91 34.01 -13.01
CA LEU A 762 4.03 35.33 -13.61
C LEU A 762 4.80 35.27 -14.94
N GLN A 763 5.91 34.55 -14.97
CA GLN A 763 6.74 34.43 -16.16
C GLN A 763 5.98 33.77 -17.30
N ARG A 764 5.20 32.71 -17.03
CA ARG A 764 4.48 31.96 -18.07
C ARG A 764 3.18 32.63 -18.51
N THR A 765 2.39 33.17 -17.59
CA THR A 765 1.06 33.70 -17.89
C THR A 765 1.05 35.21 -18.18
N GLY A 766 1.99 35.96 -17.59
CA GLY A 766 1.97 37.41 -17.60
C GLY A 766 0.90 38.03 -16.68
N ASP A 767 0.25 37.24 -15.82
CA ASP A 767 -0.82 37.70 -14.93
C ASP A 767 -0.26 38.47 -13.72
N SER A 768 0.21 39.69 -14.00
CA SER A 768 0.75 40.60 -12.99
C SER A 768 -0.31 41.09 -12.00
N ALA A 769 -1.58 41.10 -12.38
CA ALA A 769 -2.67 41.55 -11.51
C ALA A 769 -2.82 40.62 -10.31
N PHE A 770 -2.92 39.31 -10.56
CA PHE A 770 -2.99 38.29 -9.51
C PHE A 770 -1.74 38.30 -8.62
N VAL A 771 -0.55 38.31 -9.20
CA VAL A 771 0.69 38.27 -8.39
C VAL A 771 0.87 39.54 -7.56
N LYS A 772 0.35 40.69 -8.03
CA LYS A 772 0.35 41.94 -7.27
C LYS A 772 -0.58 41.87 -6.06
N GLU A 773 -1.72 41.19 -6.15
CA GLU A 773 -2.64 40.98 -5.02
C GLU A 773 -1.97 40.22 -3.87
N HIS A 774 -1.08 39.28 -4.20
CA HIS A 774 -0.35 38.48 -3.21
C HIS A 774 1.04 39.03 -2.85
N PHE A 775 1.44 40.19 -3.40
CA PHE A 775 2.81 40.69 -3.27
C PHE A 775 3.24 40.92 -1.82
N ASP A 776 2.35 41.42 -0.96
CA ASP A 776 2.69 41.67 0.45
C ASP A 776 2.99 40.38 1.21
N THR A 777 2.26 39.30 0.94
CA THR A 777 2.54 37.96 1.50
C THR A 777 3.85 37.40 0.96
N ILE A 778 4.12 37.56 -0.34
CA ILE A 778 5.39 37.14 -0.95
C ILE A 778 6.57 37.89 -0.31
N LYS A 779 6.42 39.21 -0.14
CA LYS A 779 7.40 40.07 0.50
C LYS A 779 7.64 39.66 1.95
N ALA A 780 6.58 39.51 2.74
CA ALA A 780 6.67 39.16 4.16
C ALA A 780 7.44 37.83 4.37
N ASN A 781 7.13 36.80 3.59
CA ASN A 781 7.85 35.53 3.65
C ASN A 781 9.31 35.66 3.22
N THR A 782 9.60 36.36 2.12
CA THR A 782 10.98 36.51 1.62
C THR A 782 11.86 37.32 2.59
N HIS A 783 11.32 38.37 3.22
CA HIS A 783 12.07 39.20 4.19
C HIS A 783 12.47 38.44 5.46
N THR A 784 11.86 37.29 5.75
CA THR A 784 12.31 36.44 6.87
C THR A 784 13.74 35.94 6.70
N ILE A 785 14.26 35.88 5.46
CA ILE A 785 15.64 35.46 5.18
C ILE A 785 16.64 36.29 5.98
N THR A 786 16.47 37.62 6.07
CA THR A 786 17.38 38.47 6.85
C THR A 786 17.31 38.14 8.33
N THR A 787 16.12 37.91 8.88
CA THR A 787 15.94 37.61 10.31
C THR A 787 16.32 36.19 10.70
N ASP A 788 16.33 35.25 9.76
CA ASP A 788 16.72 33.86 10.00
C ASP A 788 18.20 33.58 9.74
N ARG A 789 18.94 34.59 9.28
CA ARG A 789 20.39 34.54 9.18
C ARG A 789 21.04 34.84 10.52
N GLU A 790 22.17 34.20 10.74
CA GLU A 790 23.01 34.42 11.91
C GLU A 790 23.69 35.80 11.86
N ASP A 791 24.38 36.16 12.94
CA ASP A 791 25.13 37.41 13.07
C ASP A 791 24.29 38.66 12.76
N GLY A 792 23.02 38.65 13.19
CA GLY A 792 22.08 39.76 12.97
C GLY A 792 21.77 40.02 11.50
N GLY A 793 21.77 38.99 10.66
CA GLY A 793 21.51 39.11 9.21
C GLY A 793 22.76 39.16 8.33
N ALA A 794 23.97 39.08 8.91
CA ALA A 794 25.21 39.09 8.15
C ALA A 794 25.76 37.68 7.84
N GLY A 795 25.38 36.68 8.61
CA GLY A 795 25.88 35.30 8.54
C GLY A 795 25.16 34.42 7.51
N VAL A 796 25.38 33.12 7.66
CA VAL A 796 24.64 32.06 6.95
C VAL A 796 23.24 31.88 7.54
N MET A 797 22.40 31.06 6.90
CA MET A 797 21.12 30.67 7.49
C MET A 797 21.34 29.91 8.82
N LYS A 798 20.48 30.16 9.81
CA LYS A 798 20.50 29.49 11.12
C LYS A 798 20.35 27.96 11.03
N ILE A 799 20.67 27.27 12.13
CA ILE A 799 20.40 25.84 12.30
C ILE A 799 18.91 25.53 12.10
N THR A 800 18.61 24.52 11.28
CA THR A 800 17.24 24.00 11.08
C THR A 800 17.21 22.47 11.03
N ASN A 801 16.00 21.91 10.99
CA ASN A 801 15.73 20.49 10.80
C ASN A 801 15.49 20.10 9.32
N ALA A 802 16.09 20.81 8.34
CA ALA A 802 15.73 20.71 6.91
C ALA A 802 15.90 19.33 6.25
N ILE A 803 16.74 18.46 6.81
CA ILE A 803 16.99 17.09 6.32
C ILE A 803 16.70 16.06 7.42
N ASP A 804 15.63 16.32 8.19
CA ASP A 804 15.22 15.54 9.36
C ASP A 804 16.33 15.38 10.40
N SER A 805 17.19 16.39 10.50
CA SER A 805 18.22 16.51 11.52
C SER A 805 18.58 17.98 11.71
N ASN A 806 18.93 18.37 12.93
CA ASN A 806 19.41 19.73 13.21
C ASN A 806 20.84 19.94 12.70
N GLY A 807 21.07 21.01 11.94
CA GLY A 807 22.41 21.43 11.49
C GLY A 807 22.41 22.73 10.69
N HIS A 808 23.61 23.26 10.40
CA HIS A 808 23.79 24.40 9.49
C HIS A 808 23.81 23.92 8.04
N TRP A 809 22.64 23.75 7.43
CA TRP A 809 22.55 23.06 6.15
C TRP A 809 22.86 23.96 4.95
N THR A 810 23.62 23.42 3.99
CA THR A 810 23.86 24.08 2.70
C THR A 810 22.57 24.23 1.90
N VAL A 811 21.64 23.26 2.02
CA VAL A 811 20.30 23.35 1.40
C VAL A 811 19.54 24.60 1.84
N ASP A 812 19.60 24.98 3.11
CA ASP A 812 18.92 26.16 3.63
C ASP A 812 19.41 27.46 2.97
N ASN A 813 20.74 27.59 2.89
CA ASN A 813 21.39 28.72 2.24
C ASN A 813 21.05 28.78 0.74
N TRP A 814 21.03 27.63 0.07
CA TRP A 814 20.68 27.56 -1.35
C TRP A 814 19.20 27.90 -1.59
N SER A 815 18.29 27.41 -0.74
CA SER A 815 16.86 27.74 -0.79
C SER A 815 16.61 29.24 -0.64
N ALA A 816 17.29 29.89 0.31
CA ALA A 816 17.20 31.34 0.48
C ALA A 816 17.76 32.12 -0.71
N LEU A 817 18.90 31.72 -1.27
CA LEU A 817 19.45 32.32 -2.48
C LEU A 817 18.52 32.15 -3.69
N TYR A 818 17.88 30.99 -3.82
CA TYR A 818 16.88 30.75 -4.86
C TYR A 818 15.66 31.65 -4.69
N GLY A 819 15.11 31.72 -3.48
CA GLY A 819 14.00 32.59 -3.13
C GLY A 819 14.24 34.08 -3.39
N LEU A 820 15.44 34.59 -3.06
CA LEU A 820 15.83 35.97 -3.39
C LEU A 820 15.92 36.20 -4.90
N SER A 821 16.33 35.18 -5.66
CA SER A 821 16.43 35.24 -7.13
C SER A 821 15.04 35.39 -7.76
N THR A 822 14.09 34.56 -7.34
CA THR A 822 12.70 34.58 -7.82
C THR A 822 11.95 35.81 -7.32
N TYR A 823 12.17 36.24 -6.09
CA TYR A 823 11.57 37.46 -5.55
C TYR A 823 12.04 38.71 -6.30
N ARG A 824 13.34 38.82 -6.59
CA ARG A 824 13.87 39.92 -7.43
C ARG A 824 13.18 39.97 -8.78
N TYR A 825 12.94 38.83 -9.42
CA TYR A 825 12.23 38.77 -10.69
C TYR A 825 10.78 39.27 -10.56
N VAL A 826 10.04 38.80 -9.54
CA VAL A 826 8.68 39.26 -9.26
C VAL A 826 8.66 40.77 -9.02
N ALA A 827 9.50 41.27 -8.12
CA ALA A 827 9.60 42.69 -7.79
C ALA A 827 9.94 43.54 -9.03
N THR A 828 10.91 43.12 -9.85
CA THR A 828 11.28 43.80 -11.10
C THR A 828 10.09 43.87 -12.06
N THR A 829 9.41 42.74 -12.26
CA THR A 829 8.30 42.62 -13.22
C THR A 829 7.07 43.43 -12.78
N LEU A 830 6.86 43.60 -11.48
CA LEU A 830 5.78 44.40 -10.90
C LEU A 830 6.14 45.89 -10.70
N GLY A 831 7.35 46.31 -11.07
CA GLY A 831 7.81 47.70 -10.92
C GLY A 831 8.19 48.09 -9.49
N GLN A 832 8.43 47.13 -8.60
CA GLN A 832 8.85 47.31 -7.20
C GLN A 832 10.38 47.41 -7.13
N THR A 833 10.95 48.49 -7.65
CA THR A 833 12.41 48.63 -7.83
C THR A 833 13.19 48.56 -6.52
N SER A 834 12.71 49.19 -5.44
CA SER A 834 13.37 49.14 -4.13
C SER A 834 13.45 47.73 -3.56
N GLU A 835 12.42 46.91 -3.78
CA GLU A 835 12.40 45.51 -3.34
C GLU A 835 13.33 44.65 -4.20
N ALA A 836 13.40 44.91 -5.51
CA ALA A 836 14.34 44.22 -6.39
C ALA A 836 15.80 44.54 -6.03
N ASP A 837 16.10 45.78 -5.68
CA ASP A 837 17.43 46.22 -5.23
C ASP A 837 17.79 45.62 -3.87
N TRP A 838 16.83 45.61 -2.92
CA TRP A 838 16.99 44.94 -1.62
C TRP A 838 17.28 43.45 -1.80
N ALA A 839 16.48 42.74 -2.61
CA ALA A 839 16.64 41.31 -2.83
C ALA A 839 18.02 40.99 -3.43
N LYS A 840 18.52 41.86 -4.31
CA LYS A 840 19.86 41.73 -4.87
C LYS A 840 20.96 41.95 -3.81
N ALA A 841 20.84 43.00 -2.99
CA ALA A 841 21.81 43.28 -1.94
C ALA A 841 21.87 42.14 -0.91
N GLU A 842 20.71 41.62 -0.52
CA GLU A 842 20.58 40.50 0.41
C GLU A 842 21.16 39.20 -0.19
N TYR A 843 20.89 38.94 -1.47
CA TYR A 843 21.48 37.80 -2.19
C TYR A 843 23.00 37.89 -2.25
N ASP A 844 23.55 39.05 -2.62
CA ASP A 844 25.00 39.24 -2.72
C ASP A 844 25.68 39.07 -1.34
N SER A 845 25.03 39.57 -0.28
CA SER A 845 25.46 39.40 1.12
C SER A 845 25.47 37.93 1.55
N LEU A 846 24.35 37.22 1.36
CA LEU A 846 24.23 35.81 1.73
C LEU A 846 25.18 34.94 0.90
N LEU A 847 25.27 35.14 -0.41
CA LEU A 847 26.17 34.38 -1.27
C LEU A 847 27.62 34.52 -0.81
N LYS A 848 28.03 35.74 -0.43
CA LYS A 848 29.36 36.00 0.12
C LYS A 848 29.57 35.25 1.45
N ALA A 849 28.62 35.34 2.39
CA ALA A 849 28.70 34.67 3.68
C ALA A 849 28.78 33.14 3.55
N THR A 850 27.86 32.53 2.78
CA THR A 850 27.84 31.09 2.52
C THR A 850 29.11 30.62 1.82
N SER A 851 29.59 31.36 0.80
CA SER A 851 30.83 31.00 0.09
C SER A 851 32.05 31.06 1.02
N ALA A 852 32.13 32.08 1.88
CA ALA A 852 33.20 32.22 2.84
C ALA A 852 33.20 31.08 3.87
N LYS A 853 32.01 30.73 4.40
CA LYS A 853 31.87 29.66 5.40
C LYS A 853 32.23 28.30 4.82
N ILE A 854 31.73 27.96 3.64
CA ILE A 854 32.10 26.71 2.95
C ILE A 854 33.60 26.66 2.66
N THR A 855 34.20 27.77 2.21
CA THR A 855 35.64 27.82 1.93
C THR A 855 36.48 27.65 3.20
N GLU A 856 36.03 28.23 4.33
CA GLU A 856 36.64 28.03 5.65
C GLU A 856 36.61 26.54 6.03
N THR A 857 35.44 25.91 5.95
CA THR A 857 35.24 24.48 6.27
C THR A 857 36.08 23.58 5.37
N GLN A 858 36.08 23.83 4.06
CA GLN A 858 36.89 23.07 3.09
C GLN A 858 38.38 23.14 3.43
N LYS A 859 38.90 24.31 3.82
CA LYS A 859 40.31 24.44 4.25
C LYS A 859 40.57 23.73 5.57
N ALA A 860 39.70 23.90 6.55
CA ALA A 860 39.86 23.31 7.88
C ALA A 860 39.79 21.77 7.86
N LYS A 861 38.99 21.20 6.96
CA LYS A 861 38.71 19.77 6.86
C LYS A 861 39.33 19.10 5.62
N ASN A 862 40.11 19.84 4.83
CA ASN A 862 40.73 19.38 3.57
C ASN A 862 39.73 18.76 2.58
N LEU A 863 38.61 19.44 2.32
CA LEU A 863 37.55 18.97 1.44
C LEU A 863 37.69 19.54 0.03
N SER A 864 37.39 18.72 -0.98
CA SER A 864 37.39 19.08 -2.41
C SER A 864 35.99 19.23 -3.01
N TYR A 865 34.96 19.19 -2.18
CA TYR A 865 33.54 19.19 -2.57
C TYR A 865 32.73 20.16 -1.73
N ILE A 866 31.49 20.47 -2.15
CA ILE A 866 30.55 21.28 -1.37
C ILE A 866 29.90 20.39 -0.30
N PRO A 867 30.15 20.62 1.00
CA PRO A 867 29.55 19.81 2.04
C PRO A 867 28.05 20.07 2.19
N MET A 868 27.32 19.05 2.66
CA MET A 868 25.89 19.10 2.99
C MET A 868 25.58 20.11 4.10
N ALA A 869 26.53 20.29 5.03
CA ALA A 869 26.48 21.32 6.06
C ALA A 869 27.62 22.31 5.84
N VAL A 870 27.37 23.60 6.05
CA VAL A 870 28.35 24.65 5.73
C VAL A 870 29.57 24.63 6.68
N ASP A 871 29.50 23.93 7.80
CA ASP A 871 30.46 23.95 8.91
C ASP A 871 31.08 22.57 9.27
N GLN A 872 30.74 21.49 8.57
CA GLN A 872 31.27 20.14 8.83
C GLN A 872 31.42 19.30 7.55
N ALA A 873 32.23 18.24 7.61
CA ALA A 873 32.37 17.28 6.52
C ALA A 873 31.16 16.34 6.45
N ASN A 874 30.89 15.73 5.28
CA ASN A 874 29.76 14.79 5.14
C ASN A 874 30.00 13.46 5.88
N GLU A 875 31.25 13.15 6.21
CA GLU A 875 31.65 12.03 7.07
C GLU A 875 31.38 12.30 8.56
N ASP A 876 31.13 13.57 8.91
CA ASP A 876 30.80 14.04 10.24
C ASP A 876 29.26 14.20 10.37
N GLY A 877 28.74 14.15 11.60
CA GLY A 877 27.34 14.48 11.88
C GLY A 877 26.33 13.34 11.73
N PRO A 878 25.01 13.67 11.81
CA PRO A 878 23.94 12.69 11.92
C PRO A 878 23.60 11.96 10.60
N ARG A 879 24.00 12.51 9.45
CA ARG A 879 23.68 12.01 8.10
C ARG A 879 24.89 11.44 7.37
N LYS A 880 25.83 10.87 8.15
CA LYS A 880 27.13 10.38 7.67
C LYS A 880 27.11 9.03 6.96
N ASP A 881 25.99 8.33 6.90
CA ASP A 881 25.89 7.05 6.19
C ASP A 881 26.01 7.29 4.67
N PRO A 882 26.91 6.60 3.94
CA PRO A 882 27.04 6.79 2.50
C PRO A 882 25.79 6.37 1.71
N ARG A 883 24.85 5.63 2.30
CA ARG A 883 23.58 5.28 1.65
C ARG A 883 22.54 6.39 1.72
N ASP A 884 22.70 7.36 2.62
CA ASP A 884 21.78 8.49 2.80
C ASP A 884 21.98 9.51 1.67
N ALA A 885 20.91 9.83 0.93
CA ALA A 885 20.96 10.72 -0.23
C ALA A 885 21.15 12.21 0.12
N ASN A 886 21.05 12.60 1.39
CA ASN A 886 21.10 14.00 1.80
C ASN A 886 22.45 14.69 1.54
N TRP A 887 23.51 13.94 1.22
CA TRP A 887 24.77 14.51 0.71
C TRP A 887 24.55 15.43 -0.51
N ALA A 888 23.49 15.19 -1.29
CA ALA A 888 23.09 15.97 -2.47
C ALA A 888 21.84 16.85 -2.24
N SER A 889 21.35 16.97 -1.01
CA SER A 889 20.13 17.74 -0.67
C SER A 889 20.07 19.14 -1.29
N MET A 890 21.19 19.89 -1.24
CA MET A 890 21.28 21.22 -1.83
C MET A 890 21.10 21.24 -3.36
N PHE A 891 21.44 20.15 -4.06
CA PHE A 891 21.33 20.06 -5.53
C PHE A 891 19.91 19.94 -6.05
N LEU A 892 19.00 19.45 -5.21
CA LEU A 892 17.59 19.35 -5.52
C LEU A 892 16.79 20.42 -4.75
N PHE A 893 16.73 20.28 -3.43
CA PHE A 893 15.81 21.03 -2.57
C PHE A 893 16.16 22.52 -2.49
N GLY A 894 17.46 22.83 -2.62
CA GLY A 894 18.00 24.18 -2.51
C GLY A 894 17.72 25.06 -3.74
N GLY A 895 17.59 24.49 -4.94
CA GLY A 895 17.26 25.24 -6.16
C GLY A 895 18.29 26.28 -6.66
N TRP A 896 19.28 26.71 -5.86
CA TRP A 896 20.22 27.77 -6.22
C TRP A 896 20.99 27.47 -7.50
N GLY A 897 21.56 26.27 -7.64
CA GLY A 897 22.37 25.88 -8.79
C GLY A 897 21.70 26.23 -10.12
N TRP A 898 20.67 25.46 -10.49
CA TRP A 898 19.98 25.66 -11.77
C TRP A 898 18.90 26.76 -11.72
N GLY A 899 18.08 26.81 -10.67
CA GLY A 899 16.97 27.74 -10.54
C GLY A 899 17.39 29.21 -10.53
N SER A 900 18.35 29.61 -9.68
CA SER A 900 18.82 31.01 -9.65
C SER A 900 19.48 31.45 -10.97
N TYR A 901 20.11 30.51 -11.69
CA TYR A 901 20.65 30.77 -13.02
C TYR A 901 19.55 31.04 -14.06
N LEU A 902 18.44 30.30 -14.00
CA LEU A 902 17.28 30.57 -14.85
C LEU A 902 16.68 31.94 -14.54
N TYR A 903 16.71 32.39 -13.27
CA TYR A 903 16.21 33.70 -12.86
C TYR A 903 17.24 34.85 -12.94
N GLY A 904 18.41 34.60 -13.52
CA GLY A 904 19.34 35.66 -13.94
C GLY A 904 20.16 36.29 -12.81
N MET A 905 20.30 35.61 -11.67
CA MET A 905 21.20 36.07 -10.60
C MET A 905 22.66 35.70 -10.88
N PRO A 906 23.63 36.59 -10.65
CA PRO A 906 25.05 36.24 -10.71
C PRO A 906 25.41 35.18 -9.68
N GLN A 907 26.12 34.14 -10.08
CA GLN A 907 26.55 33.03 -9.19
C GLN A 907 28.08 33.01 -9.01
N ALA A 908 28.71 34.18 -8.92
CA ALA A 908 30.16 34.30 -8.81
C ALA A 908 30.66 33.79 -7.44
N SER A 909 30.82 32.47 -7.32
CA SER A 909 31.19 31.76 -6.10
C SER A 909 31.99 30.50 -6.45
N SER A 910 32.89 30.09 -5.54
CA SER A 910 33.60 28.82 -5.64
C SER A 910 32.64 27.63 -5.71
N MET A 911 31.47 27.72 -5.05
CA MET A 911 30.45 26.68 -5.08
C MET A 911 30.00 26.34 -6.51
N LEU A 912 29.86 27.34 -7.39
CA LEU A 912 29.46 27.08 -8.78
C LEU A 912 30.49 26.21 -9.52
N THR A 913 31.77 26.50 -9.31
CA THR A 913 32.87 25.75 -9.95
C THR A 913 33.10 24.36 -9.35
N GLN A 914 32.53 24.08 -8.17
CA GLN A 914 32.67 22.83 -7.43
C GLN A 914 31.50 21.85 -7.65
N ILE A 915 30.49 22.19 -8.45
CA ILE A 915 29.33 21.32 -8.70
C ILE A 915 29.77 19.96 -9.25
N ASP A 916 30.56 19.93 -10.33
CA ASP A 916 31.05 18.68 -10.92
C ASP A 916 31.95 17.90 -9.95
N GLN A 917 32.76 18.60 -9.14
CA GLN A 917 33.61 17.95 -8.11
C GLN A 917 32.77 17.28 -7.03
N THR A 918 31.63 17.87 -6.67
CA THR A 918 30.74 17.34 -5.64
C THR A 918 29.94 16.14 -6.15
N TYR A 919 29.51 16.12 -7.41
CA TYR A 919 28.97 14.90 -8.03
C TYR A 919 30.02 13.79 -8.10
N ALA A 920 31.26 14.12 -8.47
CA ALA A 920 32.35 13.14 -8.49
C ALA A 920 32.60 12.55 -7.08
N TYR A 921 32.61 13.40 -6.05
CA TYR A 921 32.72 12.98 -4.66
C TYR A 921 31.56 12.06 -4.25
N GLY A 922 30.31 12.43 -4.54
CA GLY A 922 29.16 11.61 -4.15
C GLY A 922 29.14 10.25 -4.83
N ILE A 923 29.50 10.18 -6.11
CA ILE A 923 29.64 8.90 -6.83
C ILE A 923 30.74 8.04 -6.19
N ASP A 924 31.90 8.61 -5.90
CA ASP A 924 33.01 7.86 -5.26
C ASP A 924 32.67 7.43 -3.84
N ARG A 925 32.04 8.31 -3.04
CA ARG A 925 31.55 8.02 -1.68
C ARG A 925 30.63 6.81 -1.63
N ARG A 926 29.84 6.61 -2.68
CA ARG A 926 28.81 5.57 -2.73
C ARG A 926 29.25 4.28 -3.44
N LYS A 927 30.45 4.22 -4.01
CA LYS A 927 30.89 3.11 -4.87
C LYS A 927 30.82 1.72 -4.21
N ASP A 928 30.98 1.65 -2.89
CA ASP A 928 30.97 0.40 -2.13
C ASP A 928 29.56 0.00 -1.65
N VAL A 929 28.57 0.90 -1.76
CA VAL A 929 27.18 0.70 -1.31
C VAL A 929 26.14 0.93 -2.42
N SER A 930 26.60 1.21 -3.64
CA SER A 930 25.77 1.45 -4.81
C SER A 930 26.30 0.66 -5.99
N ASP A 931 25.39 0.04 -6.74
CA ASP A 931 25.66 -0.68 -7.99
C ASP A 931 25.77 0.24 -9.21
N SER A 932 25.37 1.51 -9.07
CA SER A 932 25.25 2.47 -10.16
C SER A 932 25.68 3.88 -9.75
N PRO A 933 26.40 4.63 -10.64
CA PRO A 933 26.69 6.05 -10.43
C PRO A 933 25.45 6.95 -10.59
N TYR A 934 24.34 6.40 -11.08
CA TYR A 934 23.07 7.12 -11.28
C TYR A 934 22.09 6.94 -10.11
N ASN A 935 22.54 6.25 -9.07
CA ASN A 935 21.84 6.13 -7.80
C ASN A 935 22.50 7.09 -6.80
N PHE A 936 21.71 7.98 -6.20
CA PHE A 936 22.11 8.96 -5.18
C PHE A 936 21.86 8.47 -3.75
N GLY A 937 20.97 7.50 -3.59
CA GLY A 937 20.65 6.80 -2.35
C GLY A 937 19.23 7.02 -1.90
N GLY A 938 18.96 6.54 -0.69
CA GLY A 938 17.67 6.67 -0.04
C GLY A 938 17.77 7.34 1.32
N TYR A 939 16.84 7.01 2.21
CA TYR A 939 16.73 7.56 3.56
C TYR A 939 16.68 6.42 4.60
N PRO A 940 16.72 6.70 5.92
CA PRO A 940 16.69 5.65 6.95
C PRO A 940 15.54 4.65 6.86
N HIS A 941 14.42 5.04 6.27
CA HIS A 941 13.25 4.21 5.99
C HIS A 941 13.21 3.58 4.60
N GLY A 942 14.35 3.51 3.92
CA GLY A 942 14.55 2.85 2.63
C GLY A 942 15.80 3.38 1.94
N TYR A 943 16.92 2.65 2.06
CA TYR A 943 18.27 3.15 1.74
C TYR A 943 18.75 2.91 0.30
N TYR A 944 18.05 2.08 -0.49
CA TYR A 944 18.56 1.69 -1.80
C TYR A 944 18.53 2.86 -2.77
N SER A 945 17.38 3.54 -2.86
CA SER A 945 17.14 4.70 -3.71
C SER A 945 16.04 5.57 -3.08
N SER A 946 15.59 6.60 -3.78
CA SER A 946 14.52 7.49 -3.34
C SER A 946 13.66 7.96 -4.52
N ALA A 947 12.43 8.40 -4.24
CA ALA A 947 11.59 9.07 -5.23
C ALA A 947 12.26 10.36 -5.81
N TYR A 948 13.23 10.92 -5.11
CA TYR A 948 13.95 12.13 -5.49
C TYR A 948 15.19 11.89 -6.37
N ASN A 949 15.56 10.62 -6.61
CA ASN A 949 16.85 10.25 -7.18
C ASN A 949 17.19 10.99 -8.48
N ALA A 950 16.22 11.13 -9.39
CA ALA A 950 16.38 11.92 -10.62
C ALA A 950 16.58 13.42 -10.34
N GLY A 951 15.80 13.99 -9.42
CA GLY A 951 15.82 15.40 -9.07
C GLY A 951 17.19 15.90 -8.60
N TYR A 952 17.98 15.05 -7.93
CA TYR A 952 19.36 15.39 -7.53
C TYR A 952 20.28 15.74 -8.70
N GLY A 953 19.92 15.38 -9.94
CA GLY A 953 20.62 15.78 -11.15
C GLY A 953 20.40 17.23 -11.59
N SER A 954 19.48 18.00 -10.96
CA SER A 954 19.13 19.35 -11.39
C SER A 954 20.33 20.31 -11.41
N ALA A 955 21.11 20.36 -10.33
CA ALA A 955 22.29 21.23 -10.28
C ALA A 955 23.39 20.87 -11.29
N ALA A 956 23.42 19.62 -11.79
CA ALA A 956 24.38 19.17 -12.80
C ALA A 956 24.23 19.93 -14.13
N LEU A 957 23.03 20.47 -14.40
CA LEU A 957 22.81 21.36 -15.52
C LEU A 957 23.63 22.65 -15.39
N ARG A 958 24.17 23.04 -14.24
CA ARG A 958 25.17 24.13 -14.19
C ARG A 958 26.60 23.68 -14.43
N GLY A 959 26.87 22.40 -14.21
CA GLY A 959 28.16 21.78 -14.52
C GLY A 959 28.37 21.53 -16.01
N GLU A 960 29.48 20.88 -16.31
CA GLU A 960 29.92 20.54 -17.66
C GLU A 960 30.07 19.03 -17.85
N LYS A 961 30.41 18.28 -16.79
CA LYS A 961 30.69 16.84 -16.85
C LYS A 961 29.44 15.97 -16.74
N TYR A 962 28.53 16.27 -15.83
CA TYR A 962 27.41 15.39 -15.45
C TYR A 962 26.04 15.88 -15.93
N ARG A 963 25.98 16.68 -17.00
CA ARG A 963 24.72 17.35 -17.41
C ARG A 963 23.57 16.38 -17.73
N ASP A 964 23.87 15.14 -18.08
CA ASP A 964 22.90 14.08 -18.41
C ASP A 964 22.46 13.25 -17.20
N ILE A 965 23.06 13.45 -16.02
CA ILE A 965 22.87 12.60 -14.85
C ILE A 965 21.41 12.56 -14.36
N GLY A 966 20.65 13.65 -14.53
CA GLY A 966 19.22 13.69 -14.16
C GLY A 966 18.37 12.73 -14.99
N ILE A 967 18.56 12.69 -16.31
CA ILE A 967 17.88 11.74 -17.20
C ILE A 967 18.33 10.30 -16.87
N LYS A 968 19.64 10.09 -16.69
CA LYS A 968 20.20 8.77 -16.36
C LYS A 968 19.71 8.23 -15.02
N ALA A 969 19.59 9.10 -14.03
CA ALA A 969 19.04 8.76 -12.72
C ALA A 969 17.54 8.44 -12.80
N TYR A 970 16.78 9.09 -13.69
CA TYR A 970 15.38 8.73 -13.92
C TYR A 970 15.24 7.37 -14.63
N GLN A 971 16.10 7.08 -15.61
CA GLN A 971 16.17 5.74 -16.22
C GLN A 971 16.50 4.68 -15.16
N PHE A 972 17.48 4.94 -14.28
CA PHE A 972 17.79 4.05 -13.15
C PHE A 972 16.57 3.82 -12.25
N MET A 973 15.80 4.86 -11.94
CA MET A 973 14.59 4.72 -11.12
C MET A 973 13.57 3.78 -11.77
N ILE A 974 13.34 3.93 -13.08
CA ILE A 974 12.45 3.08 -13.88
C ILE A 974 13.00 1.65 -13.96
N ASP A 975 14.32 1.46 -14.00
CA ASP A 975 14.94 0.15 -14.17
C ASP A 975 15.08 -0.64 -12.86
N HIS A 976 15.10 0.04 -11.70
CA HIS A 976 15.53 -0.60 -10.45
C HIS A 976 14.69 -0.29 -9.19
N SER A 977 13.98 0.84 -9.10
CA SER A 977 13.45 1.31 -7.79
C SER A 977 11.94 1.47 -7.70
N GLN A 978 11.19 1.12 -8.74
CA GLN A 978 9.73 1.17 -8.71
C GLN A 978 9.14 0.24 -7.62
N SER A 979 8.02 0.63 -7.03
CA SER A 979 7.20 -0.22 -6.13
C SER A 979 5.73 -0.28 -6.57
N GLY A 980 5.41 0.42 -7.66
CA GLY A 980 4.25 0.21 -8.53
C GLY A 980 4.53 0.78 -9.92
N PRO A 981 3.66 0.60 -10.92
CA PRO A 981 3.87 1.11 -12.27
C PRO A 981 4.08 2.63 -12.25
N PHE A 982 5.32 3.08 -12.45
CA PHE A 982 5.78 4.46 -12.25
C PHE A 982 5.41 5.06 -10.89
N GLY A 983 5.41 4.24 -9.84
CA GLY A 983 5.21 4.61 -8.45
C GLY A 983 6.44 4.28 -7.60
N TRP A 984 6.86 5.23 -6.78
CA TRP A 984 8.03 5.11 -5.90
C TRP A 984 7.68 5.51 -4.47
N TRP A 985 8.26 4.78 -3.52
CA TRP A 985 8.35 5.20 -2.13
C TRP A 985 9.32 6.37 -1.97
N GLU A 986 9.13 7.19 -0.94
CA GLU A 986 10.05 8.27 -0.56
C GLU A 986 11.49 7.74 -0.39
N GLY A 987 11.65 6.78 0.53
CA GLY A 987 12.83 5.96 0.70
C GLY A 987 12.52 4.56 0.19
N VAL A 988 13.33 4.05 -0.72
CA VAL A 988 13.09 2.79 -1.43
C VAL A 988 13.95 1.67 -0.86
N ASP A 989 13.34 0.51 -0.63
CA ASP A 989 14.05 -0.70 -0.17
C ASP A 989 14.89 -1.34 -1.27
N TYR A 990 15.89 -2.12 -0.86
CA TYR A 990 16.67 -2.92 -1.80
C TYR A 990 15.76 -3.93 -2.54
N PRO A 991 16.02 -4.19 -3.83
CA PRO A 991 15.39 -5.29 -4.55
C PRO A 991 15.59 -6.62 -3.81
N LYS A 992 14.57 -7.49 -3.89
CA LYS A 992 14.63 -8.84 -3.32
C LYS A 992 14.30 -9.84 -4.41
N ASP A 993 15.12 -10.88 -4.55
CA ASP A 993 14.88 -11.96 -5.54
C ASP A 993 13.51 -12.64 -5.33
N THR A 994 13.06 -12.68 -4.07
CA THR A 994 11.76 -13.19 -3.65
C THR A 994 10.58 -12.29 -3.98
N SER A 995 10.81 -11.06 -4.49
CA SER A 995 9.73 -10.16 -4.92
C SER A 995 8.86 -10.86 -5.97
N PRO A 996 7.52 -10.80 -5.87
CA PRO A 996 6.64 -11.44 -6.85
C PRO A 996 6.59 -10.68 -8.18
N TRP A 997 7.17 -9.50 -8.33
CA TRP A 997 7.12 -8.76 -9.59
C TRP A 997 8.02 -9.38 -10.67
N ASN A 998 7.53 -9.48 -11.91
CA ASN A 998 8.25 -10.03 -13.07
C ASN A 998 9.45 -9.20 -13.54
N ILE A 999 9.72 -8.07 -12.89
CA ILE A 999 10.85 -7.19 -13.11
C ILE A 999 11.61 -7.03 -11.79
N SER A 1000 12.94 -6.90 -11.86
CA SER A 1000 13.82 -6.87 -10.68
C SER A 1000 13.77 -5.50 -10.00
N HIS A 1001 12.80 -5.30 -9.12
CA HIS A 1001 12.55 -4.02 -8.44
C HIS A 1001 12.50 -4.12 -6.91
N ALA A 1002 12.47 -2.95 -6.28
CA ALA A 1002 12.29 -2.76 -4.85
C ALA A 1002 11.05 -3.51 -4.33
N ALA A 1003 11.18 -4.10 -3.14
CA ALA A 1003 10.08 -4.82 -2.48
C ALA A 1003 9.10 -3.88 -1.74
N GLY A 1004 9.34 -2.56 -1.79
CA GLY A 1004 8.61 -1.55 -1.04
C GLY A 1004 9.52 -0.40 -0.61
N GLY A 1005 9.17 0.23 0.50
CA GLY A 1005 9.88 1.36 1.07
C GLY A 1005 9.08 2.01 2.20
N GLY A 1006 9.49 3.20 2.59
CA GLY A 1006 8.82 4.02 3.60
C GLY A 1006 8.48 5.42 3.10
N GLY A 1007 7.72 6.16 3.92
CA GLY A 1007 7.16 7.47 3.57
C GLY A 1007 5.79 7.29 2.91
N SER A 1008 5.63 7.76 1.68
CA SER A 1008 4.44 7.52 0.85
C SER A 1008 4.75 6.85 -0.47
N ASN A 1009 3.77 6.17 -1.07
CA ASN A 1009 3.82 5.69 -2.44
C ASN A 1009 2.41 5.76 -3.10
N GLN A 1010 2.25 6.37 -4.25
CA GLN A 1010 3.26 7.11 -5.00
C GLN A 1010 3.64 8.41 -4.28
N HIS A 1011 4.94 8.74 -4.26
CA HIS A 1011 5.42 9.98 -3.66
C HIS A 1011 5.49 11.11 -4.69
N MET A 1012 4.52 12.03 -4.66
CA MET A 1012 4.32 13.02 -5.73
C MET A 1012 5.39 14.09 -5.83
N TRP A 1013 5.96 14.55 -4.72
CA TRP A 1013 7.02 15.55 -4.84
C TRP A 1013 8.25 14.99 -5.57
N GLY A 1014 8.76 13.82 -5.16
CA GLY A 1014 9.84 13.12 -5.86
C GLY A 1014 9.56 12.87 -7.34
N GLN A 1015 8.36 12.38 -7.68
CA GLN A 1015 7.97 12.15 -9.07
C GLN A 1015 7.85 13.44 -9.88
N ALA A 1016 7.36 14.53 -9.28
CA ALA A 1016 7.33 15.86 -9.87
C ALA A 1016 8.77 16.35 -10.14
N MET A 1017 9.71 16.15 -9.21
CA MET A 1017 11.12 16.52 -9.40
C MET A 1017 11.80 15.72 -10.52
N GLY A 1018 11.49 14.43 -10.67
CA GLY A 1018 11.93 13.61 -11.81
C GLY A 1018 11.41 14.14 -13.15
N SER A 1019 10.15 14.57 -13.19
CA SER A 1019 9.56 15.21 -14.38
C SER A 1019 10.19 16.59 -14.66
N ASN A 1020 10.47 17.37 -13.61
CA ASN A 1020 11.06 18.69 -13.76
C ASN A 1020 12.47 18.63 -14.33
N VAL A 1021 13.34 17.73 -13.81
CA VAL A 1021 14.70 17.59 -14.33
C VAL A 1021 14.73 17.04 -15.76
N LEU A 1022 13.75 16.20 -16.13
CA LEU A 1022 13.58 15.75 -17.53
C LEU A 1022 13.27 16.95 -18.43
N TRP A 1023 12.33 17.81 -18.05
CA TRP A 1023 12.02 19.03 -18.82
C TRP A 1023 13.21 19.98 -18.88
N ASP A 1024 13.85 20.27 -17.75
CA ASP A 1024 15.01 21.16 -17.71
C ASP A 1024 16.20 20.64 -18.53
N SER A 1025 16.33 19.32 -18.65
CA SER A 1025 17.33 18.69 -19.53
C SER A 1025 17.01 18.88 -21.02
N LEU A 1026 15.73 18.88 -21.38
CA LEU A 1026 15.25 18.98 -22.76
C LEU A 1026 15.10 20.44 -23.22
N VAL A 1027 14.53 21.30 -22.39
CA VAL A 1027 14.24 22.71 -22.67
C VAL A 1027 13.96 23.51 -21.39
N SER A 1028 14.63 24.65 -21.22
CA SER A 1028 14.38 25.58 -20.10
C SER A 1028 14.18 27.01 -20.57
N LEU A 1029 13.41 27.78 -19.80
CA LEU A 1029 13.16 29.20 -20.03
C LEU A 1029 13.83 30.05 -18.94
N LYS A 1030 14.57 31.08 -19.34
CA LYS A 1030 15.19 32.07 -18.45
C LYS A 1030 14.29 33.28 -18.23
N SER A 1031 14.46 33.98 -17.12
CA SER A 1031 13.70 35.17 -16.73
C SER A 1031 13.80 36.33 -17.72
N ASP A 1032 14.87 36.38 -18.52
CA ASP A 1032 15.05 37.32 -19.64
C ASP A 1032 14.30 36.91 -20.93
N GLY A 1033 13.52 35.84 -20.88
CA GLY A 1033 12.74 35.30 -22.00
C GLY A 1033 13.54 34.44 -22.99
N SER A 1034 14.82 34.16 -22.70
CA SER A 1034 15.65 33.29 -23.55
C SER A 1034 15.46 31.81 -23.20
N VAL A 1035 15.65 30.94 -24.20
CA VAL A 1035 15.41 29.49 -24.10
C VAL A 1035 16.70 28.71 -24.31
N ILE A 1036 16.91 27.69 -23.49
CA ILE A 1036 18.00 26.71 -23.63
C ILE A 1036 17.40 25.40 -24.12
N ILE A 1037 17.98 24.79 -25.14
CA ILE A 1037 17.54 23.51 -25.72
C ILE A 1037 18.63 22.45 -25.55
N GLY A 1038 18.25 21.29 -25.01
CA GLY A 1038 19.02 20.05 -25.06
C GLY A 1038 20.15 19.91 -24.04
N ARG A 1039 20.23 20.79 -23.03
CA ARG A 1039 21.40 20.92 -22.16
C ARG A 1039 21.75 19.64 -21.38
N GLY A 1040 20.75 18.87 -21.00
CA GLY A 1040 20.92 17.57 -20.33
C GLY A 1040 20.67 16.36 -21.23
N VAL A 1041 20.50 16.55 -22.54
CA VAL A 1041 20.31 15.44 -23.49
C VAL A 1041 21.56 14.54 -23.48
N PRO A 1042 21.42 13.23 -23.17
CA PRO A 1042 22.54 12.30 -23.18
C PRO A 1042 23.22 12.21 -24.55
N SER A 1043 24.53 11.99 -24.56
CA SER A 1043 25.29 11.99 -25.83
C SER A 1043 24.89 10.85 -26.75
N GLU A 1044 24.48 9.71 -26.21
CA GLU A 1044 23.98 8.57 -26.98
C GLU A 1044 22.57 8.81 -27.57
N TRP A 1045 21.84 9.82 -27.09
CA TRP A 1045 20.57 10.26 -27.70
C TRP A 1045 20.78 11.12 -28.95
N VAL A 1046 22.02 11.50 -29.24
CA VAL A 1046 22.39 12.16 -30.49
C VAL A 1046 23.29 11.28 -31.38
N ALA A 1047 23.41 9.98 -31.05
CA ALA A 1047 23.94 8.99 -31.97
C ALA A 1047 23.06 8.88 -33.23
N SER A 1048 23.59 8.38 -34.35
CA SER A 1048 22.85 8.30 -35.62
C SER A 1048 21.53 7.52 -35.48
N GLY A 1049 20.44 8.03 -36.07
CA GLY A 1049 19.12 7.39 -36.08
C GLY A 1049 18.28 7.62 -34.82
N LYS A 1050 18.68 8.55 -33.95
CA LYS A 1050 17.95 8.91 -32.72
C LYS A 1050 17.13 10.18 -32.93
N ASN A 1051 16.05 10.30 -32.15
CA ASN A 1051 15.12 11.43 -32.21
C ASN A 1051 14.75 11.90 -30.80
N VAL A 1052 14.69 13.22 -30.62
CA VAL A 1052 14.15 13.88 -29.43
C VAL A 1052 13.20 14.97 -29.91
N ALA A 1053 11.93 14.96 -29.48
CA ALA A 1053 10.97 15.95 -29.93
C ALA A 1053 10.00 16.36 -28.82
N VAL A 1054 9.79 17.66 -28.70
CA VAL A 1054 8.87 18.27 -27.74
C VAL A 1054 8.01 19.35 -28.40
N SER A 1055 6.81 19.56 -27.87
CA SER A 1055 5.87 20.60 -28.33
C SER A 1055 5.05 21.17 -27.17
N ASN A 1056 4.33 22.26 -27.39
CA ASN A 1056 3.45 22.89 -26.40
C ASN A 1056 4.17 23.35 -25.10
N VAL A 1057 5.47 23.62 -25.17
CA VAL A 1057 6.28 24.04 -24.02
C VAL A 1057 5.95 25.50 -23.67
N PRO A 1058 5.48 25.80 -22.46
CA PRO A 1058 5.09 27.16 -22.09
C PRO A 1058 6.31 28.08 -22.00
N VAL A 1059 6.21 29.24 -22.66
CA VAL A 1059 7.18 30.34 -22.59
C VAL A 1059 6.48 31.62 -22.10
N SER A 1060 7.14 32.76 -22.20
CA SER A 1060 6.64 34.00 -21.62
C SER A 1060 5.31 34.47 -22.20
N ASN A 1061 4.44 35.01 -21.34
CA ASN A 1061 3.19 35.68 -21.70
C ASN A 1061 2.27 34.85 -22.61
N GLY A 1062 2.01 33.61 -22.19
CA GLY A 1062 1.10 32.65 -22.82
C GLY A 1062 1.63 31.96 -24.07
N GLY A 1063 2.88 32.23 -24.48
CA GLY A 1063 3.45 31.61 -25.69
C GLY A 1063 3.74 30.12 -25.50
N ARG A 1064 3.71 29.35 -26.59
CA ARG A 1064 4.04 27.91 -26.61
C ARG A 1064 5.07 27.61 -27.71
N ILE A 1065 6.16 26.93 -27.39
CA ILE A 1065 7.19 26.52 -28.37
C ILE A 1065 7.36 25.00 -28.46
N GLY A 1066 8.12 24.57 -29.45
CA GLY A 1066 8.58 23.19 -29.57
C GLY A 1066 9.89 23.08 -30.35
N TYR A 1067 10.46 21.88 -30.38
CA TYR A 1067 11.54 21.53 -31.28
C TYR A 1067 11.54 20.03 -31.60
N SER A 1068 12.16 19.67 -32.73
CA SER A 1068 12.53 18.29 -33.04
C SER A 1068 14.01 18.21 -33.37
N LEU A 1069 14.72 17.33 -32.69
CA LEU A 1069 16.10 16.92 -32.96
C LEU A 1069 16.08 15.54 -33.61
N SER A 1070 16.71 15.42 -34.77
CA SER A 1070 16.90 14.15 -35.49
C SER A 1070 18.34 13.99 -35.93
N THR A 1071 18.88 12.78 -35.90
CA THR A 1071 20.28 12.52 -36.24
C THR A 1071 20.44 11.56 -37.42
N SER A 1072 21.39 11.86 -38.30
CA SER A 1072 21.76 11.02 -39.44
C SER A 1072 23.28 11.11 -39.66
N GLY A 1073 23.98 9.98 -39.52
CA GLY A 1073 25.44 9.99 -39.51
C GLY A 1073 26.00 10.86 -38.38
N SER A 1074 26.85 11.82 -38.70
CA SER A 1074 27.35 12.82 -37.74
C SER A 1074 26.52 14.11 -37.72
N THR A 1075 25.42 14.16 -38.45
CA THR A 1075 24.58 15.36 -38.56
C THR A 1075 23.43 15.31 -37.56
N VAL A 1076 23.29 16.37 -36.77
CA VAL A 1076 22.19 16.64 -35.86
C VAL A 1076 21.38 17.79 -36.42
N THR A 1077 20.11 17.56 -36.77
CA THR A 1077 19.21 18.60 -37.28
C THR A 1077 18.19 18.94 -36.21
N VAL A 1078 18.14 20.22 -35.83
CA VAL A 1078 17.20 20.78 -34.85
C VAL A 1078 16.24 21.74 -35.56
N LYS A 1079 14.96 21.37 -35.62
CA LYS A 1079 13.89 22.22 -36.15
C LYS A 1079 13.13 22.87 -35.01
N LEU A 1080 12.88 24.17 -35.10
CA LEU A 1080 12.25 24.98 -34.06
C LEU A 1080 10.82 25.33 -34.47
N THR A 1081 9.86 25.20 -33.55
CA THR A 1081 8.42 25.37 -33.83
C THR A 1081 7.71 26.21 -32.76
N GLY A 1082 6.44 26.56 -33.01
CA GLY A 1082 5.59 27.35 -32.11
C GLY A 1082 5.85 28.86 -32.14
N ASP A 1083 5.52 29.55 -31.05
CA ASP A 1083 5.50 31.01 -30.89
C ASP A 1083 6.91 31.59 -30.71
N ARG A 1084 7.79 31.39 -31.68
CA ARG A 1084 9.19 31.84 -31.63
C ARG A 1084 9.34 33.36 -31.46
N GLY A 1085 8.31 34.15 -31.78
CA GLY A 1085 8.27 35.59 -31.54
C GLY A 1085 8.16 35.99 -30.06
N LYS A 1086 7.69 35.09 -29.19
CA LYS A 1086 7.56 35.28 -27.73
C LYS A 1086 8.84 34.96 -26.96
N VAL A 1087 9.88 34.49 -27.65
CA VAL A 1087 11.19 34.15 -27.09
C VAL A 1087 12.20 35.23 -27.47
N THR A 1088 13.03 35.67 -26.53
CA THR A 1088 14.01 36.76 -26.77
C THR A 1088 15.28 36.25 -27.45
N ALA A 1089 15.75 35.06 -27.08
CA ALA A 1089 16.89 34.38 -27.68
C ALA A 1089 16.80 32.86 -27.49
N THR A 1090 17.59 32.08 -28.24
CA THR A 1090 17.65 30.63 -28.07
C THR A 1090 19.08 30.13 -28.15
N SER A 1091 19.45 29.20 -27.26
CA SER A 1091 20.67 28.41 -27.38
C SER A 1091 20.32 26.93 -27.58
N ILE A 1092 21.13 26.26 -28.41
CA ILE A 1092 21.18 24.80 -28.47
C ILE A 1092 22.47 24.39 -27.76
N GLU A 1093 22.36 23.55 -26.75
CA GLU A 1093 23.48 23.18 -25.88
C GLU A 1093 23.50 21.67 -25.75
N LEU A 1094 24.46 20.98 -26.37
CA LEU A 1094 24.50 19.52 -26.38
C LEU A 1094 25.83 19.03 -25.82
N ALA A 1095 25.78 18.02 -24.94
CA ALA A 1095 27.00 17.39 -24.40
C ALA A 1095 27.91 16.85 -25.52
N ALA A 1096 27.32 16.18 -26.51
CA ALA A 1096 28.03 15.65 -27.67
C ALA A 1096 28.63 16.70 -28.62
N ALA A 1097 28.21 17.97 -28.51
CA ALA A 1097 28.73 19.07 -29.32
C ALA A 1097 29.95 19.76 -28.67
N ARG A 1098 30.28 19.44 -27.41
CA ARG A 1098 31.44 20.01 -26.71
C ARG A 1098 32.73 19.66 -27.45
N ASN A 1099 33.44 20.69 -27.89
CA ASN A 1099 34.66 20.63 -28.71
C ASN A 1099 34.52 19.75 -29.97
N ASN A 1100 33.29 19.54 -30.45
CA ASN A 1100 32.99 18.53 -31.45
C ASN A 1100 32.08 19.06 -32.58
N ILE A 1101 32.04 20.37 -32.80
CA ILE A 1101 31.30 20.98 -33.92
C ILE A 1101 32.26 21.20 -35.08
N SER A 1102 32.05 20.52 -36.21
CA SER A 1102 32.86 20.71 -37.43
C SER A 1102 32.22 21.66 -38.44
N HIS A 1103 30.90 21.71 -38.50
CA HIS A 1103 30.17 22.59 -39.40
C HIS A 1103 28.79 22.93 -38.83
N LEU A 1104 28.29 24.13 -39.13
CA LEU A 1104 26.94 24.58 -38.80
C LEU A 1104 26.25 25.16 -40.05
N ALA A 1105 25.01 24.78 -40.29
CA ALA A 1105 24.14 25.42 -41.27
C ALA A 1105 22.84 25.90 -40.60
N LEU A 1106 22.37 27.08 -41.00
CA LEU A 1106 21.16 27.72 -40.47
C LEU A 1106 20.16 27.98 -41.60
N LYS A 1107 18.87 27.81 -41.33
CA LYS A 1107 17.78 28.12 -42.27
C LYS A 1107 16.75 29.06 -41.63
N GLY A 1108 16.45 30.19 -42.27
CA GLY A 1108 15.48 31.20 -41.81
C GLY A 1108 15.90 32.64 -42.14
N ALA A 1109 15.09 33.63 -41.76
CA ALA A 1109 15.40 35.04 -42.01
C ALA A 1109 16.55 35.54 -41.11
N GLY A 1110 17.59 36.17 -41.68
CA GLY A 1110 18.71 36.77 -40.94
C GLY A 1110 19.83 35.80 -40.51
N SER A 1111 20.14 34.78 -41.33
CA SER A 1111 20.96 33.60 -41.01
C SER A 1111 22.48 33.81 -40.83
N SER A 1112 22.92 34.83 -40.10
CA SER A 1112 24.31 34.96 -39.61
C SER A 1112 24.43 34.45 -38.17
N LEU A 1113 25.38 33.54 -37.90
CA LEU A 1113 25.64 32.98 -36.57
C LEU A 1113 25.80 34.08 -35.49
N ALA A 1114 25.05 33.96 -34.38
CA ALA A 1114 25.12 34.90 -33.26
C ALA A 1114 26.26 34.58 -32.27
N GLY A 1115 26.86 33.40 -32.37
CA GLY A 1115 28.01 32.99 -31.56
C GLY A 1115 28.02 31.48 -31.27
N ILE A 1116 29.22 30.93 -31.09
CA ILE A 1116 29.46 29.53 -30.74
C ILE A 1116 30.44 29.48 -29.57
N ASP A 1117 30.11 28.70 -28.55
CA ASP A 1117 31.02 28.28 -27.49
C ASP A 1117 31.34 26.80 -27.71
N LEU A 1118 32.49 26.55 -28.34
CA LEU A 1118 32.93 25.19 -28.66
C LEU A 1118 33.18 24.37 -27.39
N ALA A 1119 33.85 24.95 -26.38
CA ALA A 1119 34.18 24.25 -25.14
C ALA A 1119 32.94 23.80 -24.35
N GLY A 1120 31.91 24.65 -24.32
CA GLY A 1120 30.63 24.37 -23.67
C GLY A 1120 29.61 23.61 -24.55
N GLY A 1121 29.89 23.43 -25.84
CA GLY A 1121 28.98 22.81 -26.81
C GLY A 1121 27.72 23.62 -27.06
N ARG A 1122 27.82 24.96 -27.07
CA ARG A 1122 26.67 25.88 -27.09
C ARG A 1122 26.63 26.70 -28.37
N ILE A 1123 25.46 26.75 -28.99
CA ILE A 1123 25.21 27.47 -30.23
C ILE A 1123 24.14 28.52 -29.94
N ARG A 1124 24.46 29.80 -30.10
CA ARG A 1124 23.47 30.88 -30.01
C ARG A 1124 22.75 30.99 -31.35
N VAL A 1125 21.44 30.75 -31.31
CA VAL A 1125 20.58 30.71 -32.49
C VAL A 1125 20.04 32.11 -32.79
N PRO A 1126 20.31 32.68 -33.98
CA PRO A 1126 19.75 33.96 -34.39
C PRO A 1126 18.21 33.95 -34.42
N LYS A 1127 17.59 35.07 -34.05
CA LYS A 1127 16.12 35.24 -34.17
C LYS A 1127 15.70 35.08 -35.63
N GLY A 1128 14.59 34.36 -35.88
CA GLY A 1128 14.10 34.06 -37.23
C GLY A 1128 14.65 32.75 -37.83
N THR A 1129 15.60 32.08 -37.16
CA THR A 1129 16.05 30.73 -37.54
C THR A 1129 14.96 29.71 -37.25
N SER A 1130 14.63 28.90 -38.26
CA SER A 1130 13.65 27.79 -38.21
C SER A 1130 14.31 26.42 -38.06
N GLU A 1131 15.56 26.28 -38.50
CA GLU A 1131 16.31 25.02 -38.45
C GLU A 1131 17.81 25.29 -38.28
N VAL A 1132 18.44 24.47 -37.45
CA VAL A 1132 19.89 24.43 -37.22
C VAL A 1132 20.38 23.02 -37.53
N THR A 1133 21.34 22.91 -38.44
CA THR A 1133 22.02 21.65 -38.75
C THR A 1133 23.44 21.71 -38.21
N ILE A 1134 23.75 20.83 -37.27
CA ILE A 1134 25.04 20.68 -36.60
C ILE A 1134 25.71 19.46 -37.18
N THR A 1135 26.88 19.62 -37.80
CA THR A 1135 27.71 18.47 -38.17
C THR A 1135 28.73 18.27 -37.06
N LEU A 1136 28.55 17.20 -36.30
CA LEU A 1136 29.53 16.76 -35.33
C LEU A 1136 30.79 16.33 -36.05
N GLY A 1137 31.95 16.73 -35.52
CA GLY A 1137 33.23 16.41 -36.14
C GLY A 1137 33.52 14.93 -36.09
N LYS A 1138 34.13 14.41 -37.16
CA LYS A 1138 35.22 13.46 -36.93
C LYS A 1138 36.34 14.28 -36.28
N PRO A 1139 36.98 13.80 -35.21
CA PRO A 1139 38.11 14.52 -34.64
C PRO A 1139 39.16 14.76 -35.72
N ALA A 1140 39.80 15.93 -35.72
CA ALA A 1140 40.68 16.36 -36.81
C ALA A 1140 41.74 15.28 -37.09
N ALA A 1141 42.09 15.05 -38.36
CA ALA A 1141 43.14 14.08 -38.68
C ALA A 1141 44.43 14.47 -37.95
N TRP A 1142 45.08 13.50 -37.32
CA TRP A 1142 46.32 13.75 -36.60
C TRP A 1142 47.40 14.32 -37.55
N SER A 1143 48.14 15.31 -37.08
CA SER A 1143 49.25 15.94 -37.80
C SER A 1143 50.52 15.93 -36.95
N ALA A 1144 51.63 15.48 -37.54
CA ALA A 1144 52.93 15.44 -36.87
C ALA A 1144 53.44 16.83 -36.45
N SER A 1145 53.01 17.91 -37.13
CA SER A 1145 53.48 19.27 -36.84
C SER A 1145 52.74 19.95 -35.70
N THR A 1146 51.57 19.44 -35.32
CA THR A 1146 50.66 20.05 -34.33
C THR A 1146 51.01 19.62 -32.91
N VAL A 1147 50.95 20.57 -31.98
CA VAL A 1147 51.05 20.30 -30.54
C VAL A 1147 49.66 19.92 -30.02
N TYR A 1148 49.58 18.84 -29.26
CA TYR A 1148 48.38 18.34 -28.62
C TYR A 1148 48.55 18.33 -27.11
N ASN A 1149 47.56 18.81 -26.37
CA ASN A 1149 47.49 18.80 -24.91
C ASN A 1149 46.59 17.67 -24.40
N VAL A 1150 46.60 17.44 -23.09
CA VAL A 1150 45.69 16.45 -22.47
C VAL A 1150 44.24 16.72 -22.86
N GLY A 1151 43.53 15.68 -23.30
CA GLY A 1151 42.14 15.75 -23.71
C GLY A 1151 41.91 16.05 -25.18
N ASP A 1152 42.93 16.50 -25.93
CA ASP A 1152 42.78 16.73 -27.38
C ASP A 1152 42.47 15.42 -28.11
N VAL A 1153 41.54 15.47 -29.08
CA VAL A 1153 41.06 14.29 -29.81
C VAL A 1153 41.36 14.43 -31.30
N VAL A 1154 41.92 13.37 -31.89
CA VAL A 1154 42.28 13.29 -33.32
C VAL A 1154 41.75 12.02 -33.97
N SER A 1155 41.60 12.00 -35.29
CA SER A 1155 41.41 10.77 -36.06
C SER A 1155 42.74 10.30 -36.66
N SER A 1156 43.01 8.99 -36.57
CA SER A 1156 44.20 8.36 -37.15
C SER A 1156 43.92 6.88 -37.40
N GLY A 1157 44.23 6.40 -38.61
CA GLY A 1157 44.11 4.98 -38.95
C GLY A 1157 42.69 4.42 -38.93
N GLY A 1158 41.66 5.26 -39.09
CA GLY A 1158 40.25 4.85 -39.02
C GLY A 1158 39.64 4.89 -37.61
N SER A 1159 40.44 5.16 -36.58
CA SER A 1159 40.00 5.25 -35.18
C SER A 1159 40.11 6.68 -34.64
N THR A 1160 39.39 6.93 -33.54
CA THR A 1160 39.48 8.16 -32.75
C THR A 1160 40.49 7.98 -31.61
N TRP A 1161 41.31 9.00 -31.36
CA TRP A 1161 42.37 8.96 -30.36
C TRP A 1161 42.35 10.20 -29.47
N GLN A 1162 42.54 10.03 -28.17
CA GLN A 1162 42.63 11.12 -27.20
C GLN A 1162 44.03 11.21 -26.59
N ALA A 1163 44.60 12.42 -26.49
CA ALA A 1163 45.88 12.64 -25.83
C ALA A 1163 45.73 12.56 -24.30
N GLY A 1164 46.50 11.70 -23.65
CA GLY A 1164 46.59 11.60 -22.19
C GLY A 1164 47.55 12.64 -21.56
N TRP A 1165 48.44 13.22 -22.36
CA TRP A 1165 49.36 14.29 -21.95
C TRP A 1165 49.87 15.06 -23.17
N TRP A 1166 50.70 16.08 -22.93
CA TRP A 1166 51.30 16.89 -23.99
C TRP A 1166 52.10 16.04 -24.99
N THR A 1167 51.85 16.20 -26.28
CA THR A 1167 52.59 15.50 -27.33
C THR A 1167 52.66 16.29 -28.64
N ARG A 1168 53.72 16.06 -29.42
CA ARG A 1168 53.92 16.60 -30.77
C ARG A 1168 54.71 15.57 -31.58
N GLY A 1169 54.30 15.31 -32.83
CA GLY A 1169 55.01 14.38 -33.71
C GLY A 1169 54.82 12.90 -33.40
N GLU A 1170 54.29 12.53 -32.23
CA GLU A 1170 53.93 11.15 -31.89
C GLU A 1170 52.61 10.74 -32.58
N LYS A 1171 52.66 9.71 -33.42
CA LYS A 1171 51.51 9.25 -34.21
C LYS A 1171 50.56 8.40 -33.33
N PRO A 1172 49.24 8.68 -33.29
CA PRO A 1172 48.30 7.88 -32.54
C PRO A 1172 48.31 6.43 -33.03
N GLY A 1173 48.38 5.49 -32.07
CA GLY A 1173 48.51 4.06 -32.33
C GLY A 1173 49.92 3.58 -32.66
N SER A 1174 50.94 4.45 -32.62
CA SER A 1174 52.33 3.99 -32.81
C SER A 1174 52.83 3.12 -31.65
N THR A 1175 52.30 3.29 -30.44
CA THR A 1175 52.59 2.47 -29.27
C THR A 1175 51.35 2.32 -28.39
N ALA A 1176 51.27 1.23 -27.62
CA ALA A 1176 50.20 1.01 -26.65
C ALA A 1176 50.35 1.87 -25.37
N THR A 1177 51.52 2.45 -25.12
CA THR A 1177 51.82 3.21 -23.90
C THR A 1177 52.16 4.68 -24.17
N GLY A 1178 51.96 5.14 -25.40
CA GLY A 1178 52.24 6.50 -25.86
C GLY A 1178 51.25 7.54 -25.36
N ALA A 1179 51.37 8.79 -25.83
CA ALA A 1179 50.47 9.87 -25.43
C ALA A 1179 49.01 9.64 -25.85
N TRP A 1180 48.74 8.75 -26.81
CA TRP A 1180 47.42 8.57 -27.40
C TRP A 1180 46.66 7.35 -26.88
N GLN A 1181 45.37 7.52 -26.62
CA GLN A 1181 44.43 6.49 -26.19
C GLN A 1181 43.34 6.30 -27.25
N GLU A 1182 43.09 5.07 -27.70
CA GLU A 1182 42.07 4.81 -28.71
C GLU A 1182 40.67 4.80 -28.09
N MET A 1183 39.80 5.70 -28.55
CA MET A 1183 38.47 5.93 -28.00
C MET A 1183 37.41 5.14 -28.78
N ARG A 1184 37.44 3.81 -28.63
CA ARG A 1184 36.45 2.91 -29.23
C ARG A 1184 35.31 2.58 -28.24
N ALA A 1185 34.09 2.42 -28.76
CA ALA A 1185 32.94 1.94 -28.02
C ALA A 1185 32.17 0.89 -28.85
N ASP A 1186 31.39 0.04 -28.19
CA ASP A 1186 30.54 -0.95 -28.83
C ASP A 1186 29.15 -0.38 -29.17
N SER A 1187 28.23 -1.25 -29.62
CA SER A 1187 26.87 -0.87 -30.03
C SER A 1187 26.01 -0.30 -28.89
N ASP A 1188 26.36 -0.61 -27.65
CA ASP A 1188 25.66 -0.16 -26.45
C ASP A 1188 26.34 1.08 -25.82
N GLY A 1189 27.42 1.56 -26.45
CA GLY A 1189 28.17 2.74 -26.03
C GLY A 1189 29.16 2.47 -24.90
N VAL A 1190 29.38 1.21 -24.51
CA VAL A 1190 30.40 0.85 -23.52
C VAL A 1190 31.78 0.95 -24.17
N ALA A 1191 32.77 1.43 -23.42
CA ALA A 1191 34.13 1.54 -23.92
C ALA A 1191 34.66 0.15 -24.30
N VAL A 1192 35.22 0.01 -25.51
CA VAL A 1192 35.89 -1.23 -25.90
C VAL A 1192 37.31 -1.19 -25.36
N TRP A 1193 37.77 -2.30 -24.76
CA TRP A 1193 39.16 -2.45 -24.35
C TRP A 1193 40.08 -2.37 -25.58
N THR A 1194 41.07 -1.49 -25.51
CA THR A 1194 42.16 -1.42 -26.50
C THR A 1194 43.48 -1.33 -25.76
N ALA A 1195 44.54 -1.81 -26.41
CA ALA A 1195 45.89 -1.81 -25.84
C ALA A 1195 46.35 -0.40 -25.40
N SER A 1196 45.91 0.64 -26.12
CA SER A 1196 46.31 2.02 -25.88
C SER A 1196 45.46 2.78 -24.87
N ARG A 1197 44.25 2.30 -24.57
CA ARG A 1197 43.31 2.99 -23.68
C ARG A 1197 43.67 2.78 -22.22
N VAL A 1198 43.60 3.86 -21.46
CA VAL A 1198 43.74 3.84 -20.01
C VAL A 1198 42.37 3.63 -19.40
N PHE A 1199 42.33 2.75 -18.40
CA PHE A 1199 41.17 2.59 -17.54
C PHE A 1199 41.60 2.75 -16.09
N THR A 1200 40.77 3.39 -15.29
CA THR A 1200 40.96 3.61 -13.85
C THR A 1200 40.00 2.73 -13.06
N ALA A 1201 40.24 2.60 -11.76
CA ALA A 1201 39.41 1.74 -10.90
C ALA A 1201 37.91 2.07 -11.06
N GLY A 1202 37.10 1.05 -11.31
CA GLY A 1202 35.65 1.16 -11.52
C GLY A 1202 35.22 1.38 -12.97
N GLU A 1203 36.11 1.79 -13.87
CA GLU A 1203 35.76 1.96 -15.29
C GLU A 1203 35.53 0.60 -15.96
N VAL A 1204 34.57 0.58 -16.89
CA VAL A 1204 34.09 -0.63 -17.54
C VAL A 1204 34.58 -0.68 -18.98
N ALA A 1205 35.01 -1.86 -19.42
CA ALA A 1205 35.42 -2.12 -20.79
C ALA A 1205 34.80 -3.43 -21.32
N THR A 1206 34.36 -3.44 -22.58
CA THR A 1206 34.04 -4.69 -23.28
C THR A 1206 35.26 -5.26 -23.98
N HIS A 1207 35.46 -6.56 -23.84
CA HIS A 1207 36.51 -7.32 -24.51
C HIS A 1207 35.97 -8.69 -24.91
N ASP A 1208 36.06 -9.04 -26.19
CA ASP A 1208 35.52 -10.29 -26.76
C ASP A 1208 34.04 -10.58 -26.40
N GLY A 1209 33.23 -9.52 -26.34
CA GLY A 1209 31.80 -9.60 -26.03
C GLY A 1209 31.46 -9.76 -24.54
N ILE A 1210 32.47 -9.77 -23.66
CA ILE A 1210 32.33 -9.86 -22.21
C ILE A 1210 32.63 -8.50 -21.59
N THR A 1211 31.90 -8.14 -20.53
CA THR A 1211 32.05 -6.84 -19.85
C THR A 1211 32.92 -6.98 -18.61
N TYR A 1212 33.95 -6.14 -18.50
CA TYR A 1212 34.92 -6.16 -17.40
C TYR A 1212 34.99 -4.82 -16.69
N ARG A 1213 35.28 -4.83 -15.40
CA ARG A 1213 35.57 -3.66 -14.57
C ARG A 1213 37.05 -3.61 -14.23
N ALA A 1214 37.69 -2.46 -14.40
CA ALA A 1214 39.06 -2.26 -13.96
C ALA A 1214 39.09 -2.14 -12.41
N LYS A 1215 39.97 -2.90 -11.76
CA LYS A 1215 40.17 -2.90 -10.29
C LYS A 1215 41.10 -1.76 -9.84
N TRP A 1216 41.99 -1.32 -10.73
CA TRP A 1216 42.93 -0.21 -10.52
C TRP A 1216 43.33 0.38 -11.88
N TRP A 1217 44.16 1.43 -11.88
CA TRP A 1217 44.70 2.01 -13.10
C TRP A 1217 45.38 0.93 -13.96
N THR A 1218 44.93 0.78 -15.20
CA THR A 1218 45.45 -0.21 -16.12
C THR A 1218 45.53 0.32 -17.54
N ARG A 1219 46.54 -0.17 -18.26
CA ARG A 1219 46.78 0.11 -19.66
C ARG A 1219 47.53 -1.07 -20.27
N ASN A 1220 47.16 -1.47 -21.48
CA ASN A 1220 47.81 -2.56 -22.22
C ASN A 1220 47.89 -3.92 -21.47
N GLN A 1221 47.03 -4.11 -20.47
CA GLN A 1221 46.85 -5.39 -19.77
C GLN A 1221 45.46 -5.88 -20.14
N ALA A 1222 45.38 -6.93 -20.96
CA ALA A 1222 44.09 -7.43 -21.45
C ALA A 1222 43.24 -8.05 -20.32
N PRO A 1223 41.90 -7.92 -20.38
CA PRO A 1223 41.00 -8.68 -19.52
C PRO A 1223 41.17 -10.20 -19.70
N GLY A 1224 40.87 -10.97 -18.64
CA GLY A 1224 40.90 -12.45 -18.68
C GLY A 1224 41.94 -13.12 -17.78
N SER A 1225 42.91 -12.39 -17.21
CA SER A 1225 43.82 -12.95 -16.20
C SER A 1225 43.20 -12.89 -14.79
N PRO A 1226 43.14 -14.01 -14.02
CA PRO A 1226 42.58 -14.02 -12.67
C PRO A 1226 43.29 -13.06 -11.70
N SER A 1227 44.61 -12.88 -11.85
CA SER A 1227 45.42 -11.92 -11.10
C SER A 1227 45.59 -10.57 -11.82
N GLY A 1228 44.90 -10.39 -12.94
CA GLY A 1228 44.98 -9.19 -13.77
C GLY A 1228 44.22 -8.01 -13.17
N PRO A 1229 44.26 -6.85 -13.82
CA PRO A 1229 43.60 -5.62 -13.34
C PRO A 1229 42.10 -5.61 -13.61
N TRP A 1230 41.53 -6.68 -14.15
CA TRP A 1230 40.13 -6.75 -14.58
C TRP A 1230 39.34 -7.74 -13.73
N GLU A 1231 38.11 -7.37 -13.41
CA GLU A 1231 37.06 -8.20 -12.82
C GLU A 1231 35.97 -8.43 -13.87
N VAL A 1232 35.49 -9.66 -14.03
CA VAL A 1232 34.39 -9.99 -14.95
C VAL A 1232 33.07 -9.55 -14.31
N LEU A 1233 32.26 -8.78 -15.03
CA LEU A 1233 30.92 -8.37 -14.57
C LEU A 1233 29.80 -9.22 -15.16
N LYS A 1234 29.91 -9.58 -16.46
CA LYS A 1234 28.98 -10.44 -17.20
C LYS A 1234 29.60 -10.94 -18.49
#